data_AF-A0A314ZV05-F1
#
_entry.id   AF-A0A314ZV05-F1
#
_cell.length_a   1.000
_cell.length_b   1.000
_cell.length_c   1.000
_cell.angle_alpha   90.00
_cell.angle_beta   90.00
_cell.angle_gamma   90.00
#
_symmetry.space_group_name_H-M   'P 1'
#
loop_
_entity.id
_entity.type
_entity.pdbx_description
1 polymer ?
#
loop_
_entity_poly.entity_id
_entity_poly.type
_entity_poly.pdbx_seq_one_letter_code
_entity_poly.pdbx_strand_id
1 'polypeptide(L)'
;MAPIVLCLPGNVSAFRVTLALLLLLSLLLHPISAGHDYHDALRKSILFFEGQRSGKLPPDQRLKWRRDSALHDGSTAGVDLTGGYYDAGDNIKFGFPMAFTTTLLAWSVIDFGRTMGSELKNTVRAVKWGTDYLLKATAVPDVVFVQVGDPYSDHNCWERPEDMDTSRAVYKIDKNHPGSDVAGETAAALAAASIVFRSRDPAYSRLLLNRAVRVFEFADRHRGAYSASLRSAVCPFYCDVNGFQDELLWGAAWLHKASRRRVYREYIVRNEVVLRAGDTINEFGWDNKHAGINVLISKEVLMGKADYFHSFKQNADEFICSILPGLSHPQVQYSPGGLIFKPGGSNMQHVTSLSFLLLAYSNYLSHANKVVPCVQTSASPAFLKQLAKRQVDYILGDNPLMMSYMVGYGARYPQRIHHRGSSLPSVQVHPAHIGCKAGSRYFLSPNPNPNLLVGAVVGGPNSSDAFPDSRPFFQESEPTTYINAPLIILLIIMYSSSNPNGYNKYASEQLHHHDGPPTGIPVSSSTEPYFSTSHDQDSHSHSHHPYSHSQVPPHLRPRAPVPWSSGLCDCFSDPKNCCITCWCPCITFGQIAEIVDKGSTSCGASGALYTLITCVTGCPCFYSCFYRSKMRQQYALEESPCNDCLLHCFCEFCALCQEYRHLQSRGFDMAIGWHGNIEERNREVAMTPVPPVVEQGMSRDK
;
A
#
# COMPACT_ATOMS: atom_id res chain seq x y z
N MET A 1 -7.16 -28.73 72.57
CA MET A 1 -5.99 -28.03 71.99
C MET A 1 -6.49 -26.69 71.47
N ALA A 2 -5.82 -25.60 71.87
CA ALA A 2 -6.26 -24.21 71.72
C ALA A 2 -6.29 -23.71 70.26
N PRO A 3 -7.14 -22.71 69.92
CA PRO A 3 -6.99 -21.96 68.68
C PRO A 3 -5.96 -20.83 68.86
N ILE A 4 -5.00 -20.73 67.94
CA ILE A 4 -4.05 -19.62 67.86
C ILE A 4 -4.75 -18.46 67.14
N VAL A 5 -5.10 -17.43 67.90
CA VAL A 5 -5.44 -16.10 67.40
C VAL A 5 -4.13 -15.34 67.15
N LEU A 6 -3.84 -15.01 65.90
CA LEU A 6 -2.76 -14.08 65.52
C LEU A 6 -3.39 -12.71 65.24
N CYS A 7 -3.36 -11.84 66.24
CA CYS A 7 -3.53 -10.40 66.07
C CYS A 7 -2.28 -9.81 65.40
N LEU A 8 -2.46 -9.08 64.30
CA LEU A 8 -1.49 -8.09 63.82
C LEU A 8 -2.09 -6.69 63.97
N PRO A 9 -1.45 -5.76 64.72
CA PRO A 9 -1.92 -4.41 64.89
C PRO A 9 -1.37 -3.47 63.79
N GLY A 10 -2.19 -2.50 63.39
CA GLY A 10 -1.72 -1.16 62.99
C GLY A 10 -1.00 -1.03 61.65
N ASN A 11 -1.73 -1.02 60.53
CA ASN A 11 -1.23 -0.38 59.30
C ASN A 11 -2.33 0.23 58.39
N VAL A 12 -3.49 0.56 58.97
CA VAL A 12 -4.61 1.14 58.22
C VAL A 12 -4.28 2.55 57.70
N SER A 13 -3.38 3.28 58.38
CA SER A 13 -2.96 4.63 57.95
C SER A 13 -2.03 4.58 56.73
N ALA A 14 -1.05 3.67 56.70
CA ALA A 14 -0.15 3.51 55.57
C ALA A 14 -0.91 3.09 54.30
N PHE A 15 -1.85 2.15 54.41
CA PHE A 15 -2.66 1.67 53.28
C PHE A 15 -3.58 2.76 52.70
N ARG A 16 -4.14 3.62 53.55
CA ARG A 16 -4.95 4.77 53.11
C ARG A 16 -4.11 5.83 52.42
N VAL A 17 -2.87 6.06 52.87
CA VAL A 17 -1.94 6.99 52.24
C VAL A 17 -1.44 6.46 50.90
N THR A 18 -1.08 5.17 50.77
CA THR A 18 -0.73 4.57 49.47
C THR A 18 -1.93 4.53 48.52
N LEU A 19 -3.14 4.23 48.98
CA LEU A 19 -4.33 4.26 48.13
C LEU A 19 -4.66 5.69 47.67
N ALA A 20 -4.51 6.69 48.54
CA ALA A 20 -4.68 8.10 48.18
C ALA A 20 -3.59 8.60 47.21
N LEU A 21 -2.34 8.17 47.38
CA LEU A 21 -1.24 8.47 46.45
C LEU A 21 -1.45 7.77 45.10
N LEU A 22 -1.93 6.53 45.08
CA LEU A 22 -2.26 5.79 43.85
C LEU A 22 -3.48 6.41 43.14
N LEU A 23 -4.46 6.91 43.88
CA LEU A 23 -5.60 7.67 43.34
C LEU A 23 -5.19 9.06 42.85
N LEU A 24 -4.26 9.74 43.52
CA LEU A 24 -3.68 11.00 43.03
C LEU A 24 -2.82 10.76 41.78
N LEU A 25 -2.04 9.68 41.76
CA LEU A 25 -1.25 9.28 40.60
C LEU A 25 -2.15 8.91 39.42
N SER A 26 -3.28 8.23 39.65
CA SER A 26 -4.24 7.90 38.58
C SER A 26 -5.02 9.12 38.08
N LEU A 27 -5.25 10.13 38.94
CA LEU A 27 -5.79 11.43 38.53
C LEU A 27 -4.76 12.29 37.76
N LEU A 28 -3.46 12.14 38.05
CA LEU A 28 -2.35 12.78 37.31
C LEU A 28 -1.92 12.00 36.05
N LEU A 29 -2.29 10.73 35.94
CA LEU A 29 -2.09 9.83 34.80
C LEU A 29 -3.34 9.68 33.94
N HIS A 30 -4.25 10.65 33.95
CA HIS A 30 -5.13 10.78 32.78
C HIS A 30 -4.24 11.24 31.63
N PRO A 31 -3.97 10.42 30.59
CA PRO A 31 -3.42 10.97 29.38
C PRO A 31 -4.43 12.02 28.94
N ILE A 32 -4.03 13.29 28.97
CA ILE A 32 -4.68 14.30 28.16
C ILE A 32 -4.43 13.81 26.73
N SER A 33 -5.30 12.95 26.21
CA SER A 33 -5.39 12.70 24.78
C SER A 33 -5.91 14.00 24.20
N ALA A 34 -5.00 14.94 24.00
CA ALA A 34 -5.25 16.06 23.12
C ALA A 34 -5.50 15.42 21.76
N GLY A 35 -6.76 15.43 21.31
CA GLY A 35 -7.13 14.86 20.02
C GLY A 35 -6.29 15.46 18.90
N HIS A 36 -6.00 14.66 17.88
CA HIS A 36 -5.26 15.11 16.70
C HIS A 36 -5.97 16.28 15.99
N ASP A 37 -5.20 17.29 15.56
CA ASP A 37 -5.70 18.36 14.71
C ASP A 37 -5.75 17.88 13.26
N TYR A 38 -6.85 17.22 12.91
CA TYR A 38 -7.07 16.71 11.55
C TYR A 38 -7.16 17.82 10.49
N HIS A 39 -7.48 19.06 10.88
CA HIS A 39 -7.51 20.17 9.93
C HIS A 39 -6.10 20.61 9.55
N ASP A 40 -5.20 20.72 10.53
CA ASP A 40 -3.78 20.97 10.27
C ASP A 40 -3.15 19.83 9.46
N ALA A 41 -3.39 18.57 9.83
CA ALA A 41 -2.95 17.41 9.05
C ALA A 41 -3.49 17.44 7.61
N LEU A 42 -4.75 17.82 7.39
CA LEU A 42 -5.36 17.94 6.05
C LEU A 42 -4.64 18.99 5.21
N ARG A 43 -4.46 20.20 5.77
CA ARG A 43 -3.76 21.30 5.11
C ARG A 43 -2.33 20.90 4.72
N LYS A 44 -1.62 20.19 5.61
CA LYS A 44 -0.28 19.68 5.36
C LYS A 44 -0.27 18.60 4.27
N SER A 45 -1.16 17.61 4.33
CA SER A 45 -1.26 16.56 3.31
C SER A 45 -1.55 17.13 1.90
N ILE A 46 -2.34 18.21 1.80
CA ILE A 46 -2.56 18.89 0.52
C ILE A 46 -1.31 19.68 0.08
N LEU A 47 -0.58 20.28 1.01
CA LEU A 47 0.66 21.02 0.73
C LEU A 47 1.76 20.11 0.15
N PHE A 48 1.82 18.84 0.57
CA PHE A 48 2.77 17.86 0.04
C PHE A 48 2.75 17.76 -1.49
N PHE A 49 1.57 17.79 -2.11
CA PHE A 49 1.44 17.74 -3.58
C PHE A 49 2.16 18.91 -4.28
N GLU A 50 2.27 20.08 -3.64
CA GLU A 50 3.07 21.17 -4.20
C GLU A 50 4.57 20.86 -4.23
N GLY A 51 5.03 20.04 -3.29
CA GLY A 51 6.40 19.57 -3.18
C GLY A 51 6.76 18.52 -4.23
N GLN A 52 5.74 17.85 -4.80
CA GLN A 52 5.88 16.88 -5.88
C GLN A 52 5.74 17.48 -7.29
N ARG A 53 5.39 18.77 -7.44
CA ARG A 53 5.14 19.35 -8.78
C ARG A 53 6.38 19.31 -9.67
N SER A 54 6.24 18.87 -10.91
CA SER A 54 7.25 18.98 -11.98
C SER A 54 6.83 20.06 -12.98
N GLY A 55 7.75 20.64 -13.75
CA GLY A 55 7.44 21.71 -14.71
C GLY A 55 7.55 23.11 -14.12
N LYS A 56 6.92 24.08 -14.81
CA LYS A 56 6.89 25.48 -14.40
C LYS A 56 5.90 25.70 -13.26
N LEU A 57 6.39 26.09 -12.09
CA LEU A 57 5.58 26.27 -10.90
C LEU A 57 4.74 27.56 -10.97
N PRO A 58 3.52 27.55 -10.40
CA PRO A 58 2.69 28.74 -10.39
C PRO A 58 3.25 29.80 -9.41
N PRO A 59 2.98 31.10 -9.63
CA PRO A 59 3.50 32.16 -8.76
C PRO A 59 3.00 32.06 -7.31
N ASP A 60 1.84 31.45 -7.09
CA ASP A 60 1.23 31.22 -5.77
C ASP A 60 1.65 29.88 -5.11
N GLN A 61 2.69 29.20 -5.64
CA GLN A 61 3.34 28.04 -5.01
C GLN A 61 3.72 28.36 -3.55
N ARG A 62 3.30 27.53 -2.59
CA ARG A 62 3.52 27.74 -1.14
C ARG A 62 4.84 27.15 -0.65
N LEU A 63 5.25 25.98 -1.16
CA LEU A 63 6.57 25.41 -0.85
C LEU A 63 7.67 26.11 -1.66
N LYS A 64 8.27 27.15 -1.05
CA LYS A 64 9.22 28.07 -1.72
C LYS A 64 10.61 27.52 -1.98
N TRP A 65 10.97 26.38 -1.39
CA TRP A 65 12.25 25.72 -1.63
C TRP A 65 12.29 24.94 -2.95
N ARG A 66 11.12 24.65 -3.56
CA ARG A 66 10.99 24.11 -4.93
C ARG A 66 11.05 25.22 -5.96
N ARG A 67 11.65 24.95 -7.13
CA ARG A 67 11.63 25.82 -8.31
C ARG A 67 11.24 25.04 -9.57
N ASP A 68 11.18 25.77 -10.67
CA ASP A 68 10.88 25.23 -12.00
C ASP A 68 11.88 24.12 -12.35
N SER A 69 11.38 22.99 -12.83
CA SER A 69 12.19 21.83 -13.23
C SER A 69 11.56 21.14 -14.44
N ALA A 70 12.30 20.24 -15.11
CA ALA A 70 11.75 19.39 -16.18
C ALA A 70 11.08 20.15 -17.34
N LEU A 71 11.62 21.33 -17.67
CA LEU A 71 11.00 22.27 -18.62
C LEU A 71 11.08 21.82 -20.10
N HIS A 72 11.82 20.74 -20.36
CA HIS A 72 12.02 20.18 -21.70
C HIS A 72 11.42 18.79 -21.87
N ASP A 73 10.66 18.32 -20.89
CA ASP A 73 10.03 17.01 -20.93
C ASP A 73 9.07 16.89 -22.12
N GLY A 74 9.25 15.83 -22.92
CA GLY A 74 8.49 15.59 -24.16
C GLY A 74 9.17 16.10 -25.44
N SER A 75 10.17 16.98 -25.33
CA SER A 75 10.80 17.62 -26.51
C SER A 75 11.38 16.63 -27.51
N THR A 76 12.01 15.55 -27.04
CA THR A 76 12.56 14.47 -27.87
C THR A 76 11.50 13.67 -28.63
N ALA A 77 10.26 13.70 -28.16
CA ALA A 77 9.10 13.09 -28.81
C ALA A 77 8.23 14.11 -29.56
N GLY A 78 8.67 15.36 -29.70
CA GLY A 78 7.93 16.42 -30.39
C GLY A 78 6.64 16.86 -29.71
N VAL A 79 6.53 16.67 -28.39
CA VAL A 79 5.33 17.00 -27.59
C VAL A 79 5.71 17.80 -26.34
N ASP A 80 4.74 18.49 -25.75
CA ASP A 80 4.90 19.11 -24.43
C ASP A 80 4.39 18.14 -23.35
N LEU A 81 5.31 17.60 -22.54
CA LEU A 81 5.00 16.79 -21.36
C LEU A 81 5.49 17.47 -20.07
N THR A 82 5.66 18.79 -20.08
CA THR A 82 5.95 19.57 -18.86
C THR A 82 4.74 19.59 -17.92
N GLY A 83 4.99 19.63 -16.61
CA GLY A 83 3.94 19.54 -15.59
C GLY A 83 3.89 18.16 -14.93
N GLY A 84 2.79 17.89 -14.25
CA GLY A 84 2.55 16.62 -13.57
C GLY A 84 3.28 16.53 -12.23
N TYR A 85 3.20 15.35 -11.61
CA TYR A 85 3.86 15.09 -10.33
C TYR A 85 5.07 14.18 -10.52
N TYR A 86 6.16 14.47 -9.83
CA TYR A 86 7.13 13.44 -9.50
C TYR A 86 6.49 12.41 -8.58
N ASP A 87 6.81 11.15 -8.81
CA ASP A 87 6.09 10.04 -8.21
C ASP A 87 6.31 9.93 -6.69
N ALA A 88 7.58 9.94 -6.29
CA ALA A 88 8.03 9.66 -4.93
C ALA A 88 9.20 10.56 -4.50
N GLY A 89 10.32 9.98 -4.06
CA GLY A 89 11.56 10.69 -3.75
C GLY A 89 12.44 10.97 -4.97
N ASP A 90 12.02 10.52 -6.14
CA ASP A 90 12.71 10.59 -7.43
C ASP A 90 12.24 11.74 -8.32
N ASN A 91 12.86 11.85 -9.50
CA ASN A 91 12.48 12.85 -10.50
C ASN A 91 11.77 12.18 -11.69
N ILE A 92 11.16 11.00 -11.52
CA ILE A 92 10.41 10.30 -12.58
C ILE A 92 8.93 10.68 -12.53
N LYS A 93 8.31 10.76 -13.72
CA LYS A 93 6.86 10.88 -13.87
C LYS A 93 6.29 9.54 -14.31
N PHE A 94 5.99 8.67 -13.36
CA PHE A 94 5.28 7.42 -13.63
C PHE A 94 3.78 7.71 -13.79
N GLY A 95 3.25 7.47 -15.00
CA GLY A 95 1.88 7.82 -15.36
C GLY A 95 0.82 6.98 -14.65
N PHE A 96 1.12 5.71 -14.39
CA PHE A 96 0.17 4.78 -13.75
C PHE A 96 -0.18 5.17 -12.30
N PRO A 97 0.78 5.29 -11.37
CA PRO A 97 0.50 5.78 -10.02
C PRO A 97 0.03 7.24 -9.98
N MET A 98 0.46 8.09 -10.93
CA MET A 98 -0.02 9.48 -11.02
C MET A 98 -1.50 9.57 -11.41
N ALA A 99 -1.95 8.73 -12.34
CA ALA A 99 -3.35 8.64 -12.71
C ALA A 99 -4.18 8.15 -11.52
N PHE A 100 -3.75 7.10 -10.82
CA PHE A 100 -4.40 6.61 -9.61
C PHE A 100 -4.50 7.68 -8.50
N THR A 101 -3.40 8.39 -8.24
CA THR A 101 -3.37 9.55 -7.33
C THR A 101 -4.43 10.58 -7.72
N THR A 102 -4.52 10.91 -9.01
CA THR A 102 -5.45 11.92 -9.53
C THR A 102 -6.90 11.45 -9.40
N THR A 103 -7.18 10.17 -9.66
CA THR A 103 -8.50 9.56 -9.44
C THR A 103 -8.92 9.66 -7.98
N LEU A 104 -8.04 9.31 -7.03
CA LEU A 104 -8.34 9.39 -5.60
C LEU A 104 -8.54 10.83 -5.12
N LEU A 105 -7.69 11.78 -5.54
CA LEU A 105 -7.89 13.20 -5.25
C LEU A 105 -9.25 13.70 -5.76
N ALA A 106 -9.65 13.28 -6.96
CA ALA A 106 -10.95 13.64 -7.52
C ALA A 106 -12.10 12.99 -6.74
N TRP A 107 -11.98 11.70 -6.38
CA TRP A 107 -12.96 10.99 -5.56
C TRP A 107 -13.17 11.71 -4.22
N SER A 108 -12.10 12.20 -3.59
CA SER A 108 -12.18 13.00 -2.36
C SER A 108 -13.11 14.19 -2.50
N VAL A 109 -12.95 14.95 -3.58
CA VAL A 109 -13.73 16.16 -3.82
C VAL A 109 -15.18 15.83 -4.18
N ILE A 110 -15.43 14.71 -4.88
CA ILE A 110 -16.77 14.29 -5.29
C ILE A 110 -17.62 13.93 -4.08
N ASP A 111 -17.12 13.10 -3.17
CA ASP A 111 -17.91 12.62 -2.05
C ASP A 111 -17.86 13.58 -0.84
N PHE A 112 -16.76 14.35 -0.67
CA PHE A 112 -16.52 15.13 0.55
C PHE A 112 -16.11 16.59 0.30
N GLY A 113 -16.21 17.10 -0.94
CA GLY A 113 -15.79 18.46 -1.26
C GLY A 113 -16.49 19.56 -0.43
N ARG A 114 -17.73 19.33 0.01
CA ARG A 114 -18.48 20.31 0.83
C ARG A 114 -17.92 20.47 2.25
N THR A 115 -17.25 19.44 2.78
CA THR A 115 -16.70 19.44 4.14
C THR A 115 -15.23 19.88 4.19
N MET A 116 -14.61 20.17 3.04
CA MET A 116 -13.20 20.58 2.94
C MET A 116 -12.92 22.03 3.37
N GLY A 117 -13.94 22.85 3.61
CA GLY A 117 -13.77 24.25 4.04
C GLY A 117 -12.85 25.05 3.09
N SER A 118 -11.88 25.78 3.66
CA SER A 118 -10.91 26.57 2.88
C SER A 118 -9.96 25.73 2.03
N GLU A 119 -9.74 24.47 2.37
CA GLU A 119 -8.80 23.60 1.67
C GLU A 119 -9.36 23.04 0.35
N LEU A 120 -10.68 23.12 0.12
CA LEU A 120 -11.32 22.70 -1.14
C LEU A 120 -10.61 23.30 -2.37
N LYS A 121 -10.26 24.59 -2.31
CA LYS A 121 -9.58 25.28 -3.41
C LYS A 121 -8.21 24.67 -3.69
N ASN A 122 -7.46 24.32 -2.65
CA ASN A 122 -6.13 23.73 -2.78
C ASN A 122 -6.21 22.29 -3.29
N THR A 123 -7.19 21.49 -2.82
CA THR A 123 -7.42 20.14 -3.33
C THR A 123 -7.85 20.15 -4.80
N VAL A 124 -8.76 21.04 -5.20
CA VAL A 124 -9.16 21.18 -6.62
C VAL A 124 -7.98 21.58 -7.50
N ARG A 125 -7.08 22.44 -7.01
CA ARG A 125 -5.83 22.77 -7.71
C ARG A 125 -4.89 21.57 -7.84
N ALA A 126 -4.82 20.70 -6.82
CA ALA A 126 -4.05 19.47 -6.88
C ALA A 126 -4.62 18.50 -7.93
N VAL A 127 -5.94 18.33 -8.00
CA VAL A 127 -6.61 17.56 -9.08
C VAL A 127 -6.32 18.18 -10.44
N LYS A 128 -6.40 19.52 -10.56
CA LYS A 128 -6.14 20.21 -11.82
C LYS A 128 -4.72 19.98 -12.32
N TRP A 129 -3.73 20.04 -11.44
CA TRP A 129 -2.32 19.85 -11.81
C TRP A 129 -2.04 18.46 -12.41
N GLY A 130 -2.64 17.40 -11.82
CA GLY A 130 -2.55 16.04 -12.37
C GLY A 130 -3.27 15.94 -13.72
N THR A 131 -4.51 16.44 -13.80
CA THR A 131 -5.29 16.36 -15.04
C THR A 131 -4.73 17.19 -16.20
N ASP A 132 -4.13 18.35 -15.94
CA ASP A 132 -3.45 19.16 -16.97
C ASP A 132 -2.34 18.35 -17.63
N TYR A 133 -1.56 17.59 -16.85
CA TYR A 133 -0.54 16.69 -17.38
C TYR A 133 -1.15 15.49 -18.12
N LEU A 134 -2.17 14.82 -17.56
CA LEU A 134 -2.81 13.68 -18.22
C LEU A 134 -3.46 14.06 -19.55
N LEU A 135 -3.97 15.29 -19.69
CA LEU A 135 -4.46 15.82 -20.96
C LEU A 135 -3.32 16.03 -21.99
N LYS A 136 -2.12 16.43 -21.55
CA LYS A 136 -0.95 16.49 -22.45
C LYS A 136 -0.49 15.08 -22.84
N ALA A 137 -0.40 14.18 -21.87
CA ALA A 137 0.02 12.79 -22.05
C ALA A 137 -0.90 11.96 -22.97
N THR A 138 -2.13 12.42 -23.19
CA THR A 138 -3.12 11.76 -24.07
C THR A 138 -3.51 12.63 -25.27
N ALA A 139 -2.74 13.68 -25.56
CA ALA A 139 -3.08 14.68 -26.59
C ALA A 139 -3.02 14.13 -28.01
N VAL A 140 -2.14 13.17 -28.26
CA VAL A 140 -1.99 12.50 -29.56
C VAL A 140 -3.00 11.36 -29.63
N PRO A 141 -3.85 11.28 -30.68
CA PRO A 141 -4.79 10.17 -30.85
C PRO A 141 -4.11 8.80 -30.85
N ASP A 142 -4.74 7.80 -30.23
CA ASP A 142 -4.28 6.41 -30.12
C ASP A 142 -2.87 6.24 -29.52
N VAL A 143 -2.39 7.26 -28.79
CA VAL A 143 -1.12 7.24 -28.06
C VAL A 143 -1.35 7.76 -26.65
N VAL A 144 -0.79 7.05 -25.66
CA VAL A 144 -0.73 7.52 -24.28
C VAL A 144 0.72 7.53 -23.85
N PHE A 145 1.23 8.70 -23.45
CA PHE A 145 2.54 8.84 -22.83
C PHE A 145 2.45 8.43 -21.36
N VAL A 146 3.14 7.37 -21.00
CA VAL A 146 2.97 6.69 -19.70
C VAL A 146 4.12 6.94 -18.75
N GLN A 147 5.26 7.44 -19.25
CA GLN A 147 6.41 7.76 -18.41
C GLN A 147 7.30 8.81 -19.06
N VAL A 148 7.85 9.70 -18.24
CA VAL A 148 8.95 10.57 -18.64
C VAL A 148 10.07 10.41 -17.63
N GLY A 149 11.27 10.07 -18.12
CA GLY A 149 12.45 9.71 -17.35
C GLY A 149 12.86 8.25 -17.52
N ASP A 150 14.16 8.03 -17.74
CA ASP A 150 14.75 6.71 -17.58
C ASP A 150 15.01 6.44 -16.09
N PRO A 151 14.35 5.43 -15.49
CA PRO A 151 14.37 5.26 -14.04
C PRO A 151 15.74 4.79 -13.54
N TYR A 152 16.48 4.00 -14.33
CA TYR A 152 17.80 3.54 -13.93
C TYR A 152 18.81 4.68 -13.87
N SER A 153 18.81 5.57 -14.87
CA SER A 153 19.62 6.77 -14.87
C SER A 153 19.26 7.70 -13.71
N ASP A 154 17.96 7.94 -13.47
CA ASP A 154 17.46 8.80 -12.40
C ASP A 154 17.77 8.26 -11.01
N HIS A 155 17.60 6.95 -10.80
CA HIS A 155 17.84 6.27 -9.52
C HIS A 155 19.31 6.05 -9.24
N ASN A 156 20.16 6.03 -10.28
CA ASN A 156 21.61 6.07 -10.12
C ASN A 156 22.12 7.46 -9.65
N CYS A 157 21.28 8.49 -9.68
CA CYS A 157 21.64 9.86 -9.35
C CYS A 157 20.91 10.38 -8.10
N TRP A 158 21.56 11.28 -7.36
CA TRP A 158 20.95 11.98 -6.24
C TRP A 158 21.08 13.48 -6.44
N GLU A 159 20.23 14.04 -7.28
CA GLU A 159 20.28 15.44 -7.72
C GLU A 159 18.96 16.16 -7.45
N ARG A 160 19.02 17.49 -7.40
CA ARG A 160 17.80 18.31 -7.26
C ARG A 160 16.97 18.19 -8.53
N PRO A 161 15.63 18.20 -8.44
CA PRO A 161 14.78 18.26 -9.64
C PRO A 161 15.17 19.39 -10.60
N GLU A 162 15.58 20.53 -10.04
CA GLU A 162 15.97 21.74 -10.78
C GLU A 162 17.33 21.61 -11.51
N ASP A 163 18.20 20.70 -11.04
CA ASP A 163 19.54 20.48 -11.59
C ASP A 163 19.63 19.24 -12.49
N MET A 164 18.54 18.49 -12.61
CA MET A 164 18.60 17.15 -13.17
C MET A 164 19.15 17.13 -14.60
N ASP A 165 20.17 16.32 -14.82
CA ASP A 165 20.84 16.13 -16.12
C ASP A 165 20.71 14.70 -16.66
N THR A 166 20.00 13.85 -15.91
CA THR A 166 19.65 12.47 -16.30
C THR A 166 18.71 12.40 -17.50
N SER A 167 18.74 11.27 -18.20
CA SER A 167 17.91 11.05 -19.39
C SER A 167 16.41 11.21 -19.08
N ARG A 168 15.76 12.16 -19.77
CA ARG A 168 14.31 12.37 -19.71
C ARG A 168 13.57 11.63 -20.84
N ALA A 169 13.95 10.38 -21.08
CA ALA A 169 13.35 9.53 -22.09
C ALA A 169 11.82 9.45 -21.95
N VAL A 170 11.10 9.42 -23.06
CA VAL A 170 9.64 9.41 -23.09
C VAL A 170 9.17 8.03 -23.51
N TYR A 171 8.33 7.40 -22.69
CA TYR A 171 7.74 6.09 -22.98
C TYR A 171 6.25 6.24 -23.20
N LYS A 172 5.73 5.46 -24.14
CA LYS A 172 4.34 5.53 -24.59
C LYS A 172 3.80 4.14 -24.88
N ILE A 173 2.48 4.05 -24.84
CA ILE A 173 1.71 2.93 -25.39
C ILE A 173 0.95 3.40 -26.62
N ASP A 174 0.71 2.46 -27.54
CA ASP A 174 -0.02 2.67 -28.78
C ASP A 174 -0.70 1.36 -29.21
N LYS A 175 -1.32 1.35 -30.39
CA LYS A 175 -2.03 0.16 -30.90
C LYS A 175 -1.16 -1.09 -31.04
N ASN A 176 0.16 -0.94 -31.22
CA ASN A 176 1.10 -2.05 -31.39
C ASN A 176 1.71 -2.47 -30.04
N HIS A 177 1.76 -1.55 -29.09
CA HIS A 177 2.26 -1.73 -27.73
C HIS A 177 1.17 -1.31 -26.74
N PRO A 178 0.12 -2.14 -26.54
CA PRO A 178 -1.03 -1.78 -25.72
C PRO A 178 -0.66 -1.62 -24.23
N GLY A 179 -1.55 -0.95 -23.50
CA GLY A 179 -1.45 -0.72 -22.06
C GLY A 179 -2.81 -0.32 -21.47
N SER A 180 -3.72 -1.28 -21.40
CA SER A 180 -5.10 -1.11 -20.93
C SER A 180 -5.19 -0.72 -19.46
N ASP A 181 -4.23 -1.16 -18.66
CA ASP A 181 -4.05 -0.82 -17.24
C ASP A 181 -3.91 0.70 -17.07
N VAL A 182 -2.77 1.26 -17.47
CA VAL A 182 -2.45 2.69 -17.36
C VAL A 182 -3.40 3.57 -18.16
N ALA A 183 -3.88 3.12 -19.32
CA ALA A 183 -4.90 3.86 -20.08
C ALA A 183 -6.26 3.85 -19.37
N GLY A 184 -6.68 2.71 -18.81
CA GLY A 184 -7.91 2.58 -18.03
C GLY A 184 -7.91 3.45 -16.79
N GLU A 185 -6.79 3.47 -16.04
CA GLU A 185 -6.63 4.36 -14.89
C GLU A 185 -6.56 5.84 -15.30
N THR A 186 -5.91 6.17 -16.42
CA THR A 186 -5.91 7.54 -16.96
C THR A 186 -7.32 7.99 -17.34
N ALA A 187 -8.12 7.11 -17.95
CA ALA A 187 -9.51 7.39 -18.25
C ALA A 187 -10.35 7.58 -16.97
N ALA A 188 -10.12 6.75 -15.94
CA ALA A 188 -10.76 6.89 -14.63
C ALA A 188 -10.45 8.26 -14.00
N ALA A 189 -9.18 8.68 -14.00
CA ALA A 189 -8.74 9.97 -13.45
C ALA A 189 -9.42 11.16 -14.14
N LEU A 190 -9.43 11.16 -15.47
CA LEU A 190 -10.06 12.21 -16.26
C LEU A 190 -11.59 12.21 -16.09
N ALA A 191 -12.22 11.03 -16.06
CA ALA A 191 -13.66 10.90 -15.83
C ALA A 191 -14.06 11.39 -14.43
N ALA A 192 -13.36 10.97 -13.38
CA ALA A 192 -13.59 11.42 -12.01
C ALA A 192 -13.41 12.95 -11.90
N ALA A 193 -12.31 13.49 -12.41
CA ALA A 193 -12.06 14.93 -12.37
C ALA A 193 -13.09 15.74 -13.17
N SER A 194 -13.65 15.20 -14.26
CA SER A 194 -14.74 15.87 -14.99
C SER A 194 -15.95 16.15 -14.09
N ILE A 195 -16.22 15.30 -13.09
CA ILE A 195 -17.29 15.53 -12.11
C ILE A 195 -16.92 16.69 -11.18
N VAL A 196 -15.67 16.75 -10.71
CA VAL A 196 -15.16 17.83 -9.84
C VAL A 196 -15.34 19.20 -10.51
N PHE A 197 -14.98 19.31 -11.79
CA PHE A 197 -15.03 20.57 -12.52
C PHE A 197 -16.40 20.90 -13.12
N ARG A 198 -17.39 20.00 -13.05
CA ARG A 198 -18.68 20.16 -13.76
C ARG A 198 -19.35 21.52 -13.55
N SER A 199 -19.41 21.99 -12.31
CA SER A 199 -19.98 23.30 -11.95
C SER A 199 -18.94 24.40 -11.82
N ARG A 200 -17.66 24.06 -11.73
CA ARG A 200 -16.55 25.01 -11.45
C ARG A 200 -15.92 25.54 -12.73
N ASP A 201 -15.78 24.67 -13.72
CA ASP A 201 -15.28 24.97 -15.07
C ASP A 201 -15.94 23.97 -16.06
N PRO A 202 -17.13 24.29 -16.58
CA PRO A 202 -17.87 23.39 -17.46
C PRO A 202 -17.13 23.08 -18.77
N ALA A 203 -16.28 23.99 -19.26
CA ALA A 203 -15.52 23.78 -20.49
C ALA A 203 -14.40 22.76 -20.25
N TYR A 204 -13.63 22.92 -19.18
CA TYR A 204 -12.60 21.97 -18.78
C TYR A 204 -13.22 20.61 -18.42
N SER A 205 -14.35 20.58 -17.72
CA SER A 205 -15.10 19.35 -17.42
C SER A 205 -15.46 18.56 -18.69
N ARG A 206 -15.98 19.22 -19.74
CA ARG A 206 -16.27 18.57 -21.02
C ARG A 206 -15.01 18.07 -21.73
N LEU A 207 -13.92 18.84 -21.69
CA LEU A 207 -12.64 18.42 -22.25
C LEU A 207 -12.13 17.14 -21.58
N LEU A 208 -12.15 17.09 -20.24
CA LEU A 208 -11.76 15.93 -19.46
C LEU A 208 -12.61 14.70 -19.79
N LEU A 209 -13.95 14.84 -19.77
CA LEU A 209 -14.85 13.74 -20.04
C LEU A 209 -14.68 13.20 -21.47
N ASN A 210 -14.59 14.09 -22.47
CA ASN A 210 -14.37 13.68 -23.86
C ASN A 210 -13.03 12.96 -24.04
N ARG A 211 -11.97 13.41 -23.35
CA ARG A 211 -10.69 12.71 -23.39
C ARG A 211 -10.78 11.35 -22.69
N ALA A 212 -11.41 11.28 -21.52
CA ALA A 212 -11.60 10.03 -20.79
C ALA A 212 -12.28 8.95 -21.64
N VAL A 213 -13.33 9.33 -22.39
CA VAL A 213 -14.03 8.42 -23.31
C VAL A 213 -13.08 7.86 -24.36
N ARG A 214 -12.28 8.71 -25.03
CA ARG A 214 -11.34 8.29 -26.07
C ARG A 214 -10.23 7.39 -25.54
N VAL A 215 -9.67 7.73 -24.38
CA VAL A 215 -8.60 6.95 -23.75
C VAL A 215 -9.12 5.58 -23.29
N PHE A 216 -10.35 5.52 -22.78
CA PHE A 216 -10.98 4.25 -22.43
C PHE A 216 -11.28 3.39 -23.66
N GLU A 217 -11.79 3.99 -24.74
CA GLU A 217 -12.02 3.27 -26.00
C GLU A 217 -10.71 2.68 -26.55
N PHE A 218 -9.59 3.41 -26.45
CA PHE A 218 -8.27 2.88 -26.77
C PHE A 218 -7.88 1.71 -25.87
N ALA A 219 -8.03 1.86 -24.55
CA ALA A 219 -7.69 0.83 -23.56
C ALA A 219 -8.46 -0.48 -23.79
N ASP A 220 -9.75 -0.38 -24.08
CA ASP A 220 -10.64 -1.54 -24.27
C ASP A 220 -10.43 -2.21 -25.65
N ARG A 221 -10.15 -1.42 -26.69
CA ARG A 221 -9.93 -1.92 -28.05
C ARG A 221 -8.57 -2.60 -28.21
N HIS A 222 -7.54 -2.08 -27.55
CA HIS A 222 -6.17 -2.58 -27.63
C HIS A 222 -5.75 -3.16 -26.29
N ARG A 223 -6.20 -4.40 -26.03
CA ARG A 223 -6.04 -5.05 -24.73
C ARG A 223 -4.62 -5.57 -24.49
N GLY A 224 -4.03 -5.17 -23.37
CA GLY A 224 -2.74 -5.69 -22.92
C GLY A 224 -2.17 -4.91 -21.73
N ALA A 225 -1.31 -5.56 -20.96
CA ALA A 225 -0.57 -4.90 -19.88
C ALA A 225 0.52 -3.99 -20.45
N TYR A 226 0.66 -2.76 -19.96
CA TYR A 226 1.70 -1.85 -20.47
C TYR A 226 3.11 -2.37 -20.18
N SER A 227 3.25 -3.11 -19.07
CA SER A 227 4.50 -3.74 -18.64
C SER A 227 4.94 -4.86 -19.58
N ALA A 228 4.06 -5.39 -20.44
CA ALA A 228 4.42 -6.42 -21.41
C ALA A 228 5.38 -5.86 -22.49
N SER A 229 5.14 -4.62 -22.94
CA SER A 229 5.98 -3.96 -23.96
C SER A 229 7.05 -3.06 -23.36
N LEU A 230 6.81 -2.52 -22.16
CA LEU A 230 7.69 -1.54 -21.51
C LEU A 230 8.44 -2.12 -20.29
N ARG A 231 8.52 -3.45 -20.15
CA ARG A 231 9.10 -4.12 -18.98
C ARG A 231 10.45 -3.54 -18.56
N SER A 232 11.35 -3.29 -19.50
CA SER A 232 12.69 -2.77 -19.25
C SER A 232 12.73 -1.34 -18.72
N ALA A 233 11.62 -0.61 -18.77
CA ALA A 233 11.53 0.79 -18.33
C ALA A 233 10.57 0.99 -17.15
N VAL A 234 9.64 0.07 -16.92
CA VAL A 234 8.62 0.21 -15.86
C VAL A 234 8.80 -0.80 -14.74
N CYS A 235 9.46 -1.94 -14.99
CA CYS A 235 9.78 -2.93 -13.97
C CYS A 235 11.21 -2.78 -13.46
N PRO A 236 11.48 -2.98 -12.15
CA PRO A 236 10.58 -3.49 -11.11
C PRO A 236 9.73 -2.40 -10.41
N PHE A 237 9.69 -1.17 -10.92
CA PHE A 237 9.08 -0.02 -10.25
C PHE A 237 7.55 -0.11 -10.16
N TYR A 238 6.88 -0.12 -11.31
CA TYR A 238 5.42 -0.15 -11.43
C TYR A 238 4.98 -1.23 -12.42
N CYS A 239 5.38 -2.47 -12.21
CA CYS A 239 4.89 -3.57 -13.03
C CYS A 239 3.38 -3.78 -12.84
N ASP A 240 2.64 -3.97 -13.93
CA ASP A 240 1.34 -4.63 -13.84
C ASP A 240 1.55 -6.08 -13.37
N VAL A 241 1.06 -6.40 -12.17
CA VAL A 241 1.12 -7.76 -11.59
C VAL A 241 -0.26 -8.37 -11.38
N ASN A 242 -1.32 -7.56 -11.34
CA ASN A 242 -2.70 -8.02 -11.16
C ASN A 242 -3.45 -8.24 -12.49
N GLY A 243 -2.92 -7.71 -13.59
CA GLY A 243 -3.57 -7.66 -14.89
C GLY A 243 -4.28 -6.33 -15.12
N PHE A 244 -4.69 -6.08 -16.36
CA PHE A 244 -5.37 -4.83 -16.75
C PHE A 244 -6.90 -4.86 -16.59
N GLN A 245 -7.46 -5.98 -16.13
CA GLN A 245 -8.90 -6.25 -16.18
C GLN A 245 -9.67 -5.33 -15.24
N ASP A 246 -9.14 -5.09 -14.05
CA ASP A 246 -9.73 -4.21 -13.07
C ASP A 246 -9.68 -2.75 -13.51
N GLU A 247 -8.65 -2.26 -14.21
CA GLU A 247 -8.66 -0.88 -14.73
C GLU A 247 -9.70 -0.66 -15.81
N LEU A 248 -10.02 -1.68 -16.61
CA LEU A 248 -11.14 -1.60 -17.56
C LEU A 248 -12.48 -1.48 -16.83
N LEU A 249 -12.70 -2.25 -15.76
CA LEU A 249 -13.90 -2.10 -14.94
C LEU A 249 -13.93 -0.77 -14.18
N TRP A 250 -12.78 -0.33 -13.66
CA TRP A 250 -12.61 0.93 -12.94
C TRP A 250 -12.85 2.15 -13.82
N GLY A 251 -12.24 2.20 -15.01
CA GLY A 251 -12.46 3.22 -16.01
C GLY A 251 -13.93 3.28 -16.44
N ALA A 252 -14.55 2.11 -16.67
CA ALA A 252 -15.98 2.03 -16.99
C ALA A 252 -16.86 2.53 -15.83
N ALA A 253 -16.54 2.21 -14.59
CA ALA A 253 -17.28 2.66 -13.41
C ALA A 253 -17.25 4.18 -13.27
N TRP A 254 -16.08 4.81 -13.45
CA TRP A 254 -15.97 6.27 -13.42
C TRP A 254 -16.64 6.95 -14.60
N LEU A 255 -16.54 6.38 -15.81
CA LEU A 255 -17.24 6.89 -16.99
C LEU A 255 -18.76 6.75 -16.84
N HIS A 256 -19.25 5.66 -16.24
CA HIS A 256 -20.65 5.49 -15.90
C HIS A 256 -21.10 6.61 -14.95
N LYS A 257 -20.36 6.81 -13.86
CA LYS A 257 -20.66 7.84 -12.85
C LYS A 257 -20.62 9.26 -13.43
N ALA A 258 -19.66 9.54 -14.30
CA ALA A 258 -19.46 10.87 -14.89
C ALA A 258 -20.44 11.17 -16.02
N SER A 259 -20.63 10.25 -16.96
CA SER A 259 -21.42 10.50 -18.17
C SER A 259 -22.90 10.14 -18.02
N ARG A 260 -23.25 9.26 -17.07
CA ARG A 260 -24.58 8.61 -16.95
C ARG A 260 -25.03 7.87 -18.22
N ARG A 261 -24.11 7.59 -19.16
CA ARG A 261 -24.42 6.84 -20.39
C ARG A 261 -24.64 5.36 -20.05
N ARG A 262 -25.67 4.76 -20.64
CA ARG A 262 -26.05 3.34 -20.43
C ARG A 262 -24.96 2.36 -20.88
N VAL A 263 -24.21 2.71 -21.93
CA VAL A 263 -23.14 1.87 -22.49
C VAL A 263 -22.11 1.42 -21.46
N TYR A 264 -21.70 2.30 -20.54
CA TYR A 264 -20.71 1.94 -19.52
C TYR A 264 -21.29 1.06 -18.42
N ARG A 265 -22.55 1.28 -18.05
CA ARG A 265 -23.26 0.37 -17.14
C ARG A 265 -23.36 -1.02 -17.75
N GLU A 266 -23.78 -1.11 -19.00
CA GLU A 266 -23.91 -2.38 -19.72
C GLU A 266 -22.56 -3.05 -19.93
N TYR A 267 -21.50 -2.28 -20.16
CA TYR A 267 -20.13 -2.78 -20.18
C TYR A 267 -19.75 -3.44 -18.86
N ILE A 268 -19.98 -2.78 -17.72
CA ILE A 268 -19.66 -3.32 -16.39
C ILE A 268 -20.42 -4.64 -16.16
N VAL A 269 -21.74 -4.65 -16.36
CA VAL A 269 -22.57 -5.85 -16.14
C VAL A 269 -22.14 -6.99 -17.06
N ARG A 270 -21.89 -6.72 -18.34
CA ARG A 270 -21.50 -7.76 -19.31
C ARG A 270 -20.13 -8.34 -19.02
N ASN A 271 -19.20 -7.51 -18.54
CA ASN A 271 -17.81 -7.90 -18.39
C ASN A 271 -17.41 -8.26 -16.96
N GLU A 272 -18.29 -8.15 -15.98
CA GLU A 272 -18.00 -8.40 -14.57
C GLU A 272 -17.22 -9.72 -14.33
N VAL A 273 -17.71 -10.84 -14.87
CA VAL A 273 -17.08 -12.16 -14.70
C VAL A 273 -15.79 -12.27 -15.51
N VAL A 274 -15.80 -11.82 -16.77
CA VAL A 274 -14.65 -11.95 -17.68
C VAL A 274 -13.47 -11.08 -17.26
N LEU A 275 -13.77 -9.89 -16.71
CA LEU A 275 -12.80 -8.98 -16.12
C LEU A 275 -12.63 -9.20 -14.60
N ARG A 276 -13.12 -10.34 -14.09
CA ARG A 276 -12.77 -10.88 -12.76
C ARG A 276 -13.08 -9.92 -11.61
N ALA A 277 -14.21 -9.22 -11.63
CA ALA A 277 -14.57 -8.20 -10.64
C ALA A 277 -14.53 -8.68 -9.17
N GLY A 278 -14.74 -9.97 -8.93
CA GLY A 278 -14.71 -10.62 -7.62
C GLY A 278 -13.35 -11.18 -7.20
N ASP A 279 -12.29 -11.01 -7.99
CA ASP A 279 -10.95 -11.47 -7.64
C ASP A 279 -10.21 -10.44 -6.79
N THR A 280 -9.24 -10.90 -5.98
CA THR A 280 -8.31 -10.08 -5.18
C THR A 280 -8.98 -8.90 -4.45
N ILE A 281 -10.19 -9.11 -3.93
CA ILE A 281 -11.05 -8.07 -3.34
C ILE A 281 -10.48 -7.43 -2.07
N ASN A 282 -9.37 -7.92 -1.55
CA ASN A 282 -8.73 -7.48 -0.31
C ASN A 282 -7.50 -6.58 -0.54
N GLU A 283 -7.39 -6.01 -1.73
CA GLU A 283 -6.37 -5.04 -2.08
C GLU A 283 -6.96 -3.82 -2.79
N PHE A 284 -6.35 -2.67 -2.51
CA PHE A 284 -6.61 -1.44 -3.22
C PHE A 284 -5.34 -0.62 -3.29
N GLY A 285 -4.92 -0.22 -4.48
CA GLY A 285 -3.69 0.53 -4.70
C GLY A 285 -3.55 0.96 -6.15
N TRP A 286 -2.37 1.49 -6.49
CA TRP A 286 -2.09 1.93 -7.85
C TRP A 286 -2.12 0.80 -8.87
N ASP A 287 -1.94 -0.46 -8.44
CA ASP A 287 -1.99 -1.65 -9.30
C ASP A 287 -3.36 -2.32 -9.23
N ASN A 288 -3.88 -2.65 -8.04
CA ASN A 288 -5.16 -3.36 -7.90
C ASN A 288 -6.34 -2.44 -7.51
N LYS A 289 -7.44 -2.49 -8.28
CA LYS A 289 -8.64 -1.65 -8.12
C LYS A 289 -9.87 -2.44 -7.68
N HIS A 290 -9.79 -3.77 -7.53
CA HIS A 290 -10.97 -4.62 -7.27
C HIS A 290 -11.79 -4.17 -6.06
N ALA A 291 -11.16 -3.95 -4.90
CA ALA A 291 -11.90 -3.47 -3.73
C ALA A 291 -12.55 -2.09 -3.98
N GLY A 292 -11.83 -1.20 -4.67
CA GLY A 292 -12.31 0.15 -5.01
C GLY A 292 -13.51 0.14 -5.95
N ILE A 293 -13.50 -0.72 -6.98
CA ILE A 293 -14.60 -0.91 -7.93
C ILE A 293 -15.86 -1.38 -7.21
N ASN A 294 -15.73 -2.43 -6.40
CA ASN A 294 -16.83 -3.02 -5.65
C ASN A 294 -17.44 -2.01 -4.66
N VAL A 295 -16.60 -1.30 -3.90
CA VAL A 295 -17.07 -0.22 -3.01
C VAL A 295 -17.73 0.92 -3.80
N LEU A 296 -17.14 1.38 -4.89
CA LEU A 296 -17.68 2.50 -5.69
C LEU A 296 -19.07 2.18 -6.28
N ILE A 297 -19.24 0.99 -6.87
CA ILE A 297 -20.47 0.57 -7.53
C ILE A 297 -21.56 0.20 -6.52
N SER A 298 -21.19 -0.45 -5.41
CA SER A 298 -22.14 -0.87 -4.36
C SER A 298 -22.97 0.29 -3.81
N LYS A 299 -22.48 1.54 -3.88
CA LYS A 299 -23.25 2.75 -3.54
C LYS A 299 -24.61 2.78 -4.24
N GLU A 300 -24.68 2.43 -5.53
CA GLU A 300 -25.95 2.52 -6.27
C GLU A 300 -26.93 1.42 -5.85
N VAL A 301 -26.43 0.23 -5.49
CA VAL A 301 -27.22 -0.87 -4.92
C VAL A 301 -27.77 -0.47 -3.56
N LEU A 302 -26.91 0.03 -2.66
CA LEU A 302 -27.27 0.43 -1.31
C LEU A 302 -28.30 1.57 -1.28
N MET A 303 -28.32 2.43 -2.30
CA MET A 303 -29.32 3.49 -2.45
C MET A 303 -30.60 3.02 -3.17
N GLY A 304 -30.76 1.73 -3.46
CA GLY A 304 -31.94 1.14 -4.10
C GLY A 304 -32.13 1.52 -5.57
N LYS A 305 -31.04 1.85 -6.29
CA LYS A 305 -31.10 2.36 -7.67
C LYS A 305 -30.63 1.37 -8.73
N ALA A 306 -29.95 0.29 -8.34
CA ALA A 306 -29.22 -0.57 -9.28
C ALA A 306 -29.08 -2.03 -8.80
N ASP A 307 -30.18 -2.76 -8.63
CA ASP A 307 -30.16 -4.17 -8.16
C ASP A 307 -29.33 -5.10 -9.06
N TYR A 308 -29.19 -4.77 -10.35
CA TYR A 308 -28.34 -5.50 -11.29
C TYR A 308 -26.83 -5.44 -10.97
N PHE A 309 -26.41 -4.62 -9.99
CA PHE A 309 -25.04 -4.57 -9.47
C PHE A 309 -24.90 -5.27 -8.10
N HIS A 310 -25.87 -6.11 -7.71
CA HIS A 310 -25.88 -6.76 -6.38
C HIS A 310 -24.58 -7.50 -6.04
N SER A 311 -23.96 -8.17 -7.01
CA SER A 311 -22.67 -8.86 -6.85
C SER A 311 -21.54 -7.93 -6.40
N PHE A 312 -21.43 -6.73 -6.93
CA PHE A 312 -20.45 -5.73 -6.48
C PHE A 312 -20.63 -5.35 -5.01
N LYS A 313 -21.88 -5.28 -4.55
CA LYS A 313 -22.20 -5.05 -3.12
C LYS A 313 -21.89 -6.27 -2.25
N GLN A 314 -22.01 -7.49 -2.78
CA GLN A 314 -21.57 -8.70 -2.09
C GLN A 314 -20.04 -8.72 -1.94
N ASN A 315 -19.31 -8.47 -3.04
CA ASN A 315 -17.85 -8.40 -3.02
C ASN A 315 -17.34 -7.28 -2.10
N ALA A 316 -18.05 -6.15 -2.01
CA ALA A 316 -17.73 -5.08 -1.07
C ALA A 316 -17.90 -5.53 0.40
N ASP A 317 -18.93 -6.30 0.72
CA ASP A 317 -19.09 -6.88 2.07
C ASP A 317 -17.98 -7.89 2.39
N GLU A 318 -17.65 -8.78 1.44
CA GLU A 318 -16.58 -9.76 1.59
C GLU A 318 -15.21 -9.08 1.79
N PHE A 319 -14.94 -8.00 1.05
CA PHE A 319 -13.79 -7.15 1.26
C PHE A 319 -13.73 -6.63 2.70
N ILE A 320 -14.81 -6.02 3.19
CA ILE A 320 -14.85 -5.48 4.55
C ILE A 320 -14.55 -6.57 5.57
N CYS A 321 -15.18 -7.73 5.43
CA CYS A 321 -14.96 -8.85 6.33
C CYS A 321 -13.51 -9.38 6.25
N SER A 322 -12.83 -9.27 5.11
CA SER A 322 -11.45 -9.75 4.95
C SER A 322 -10.39 -8.90 5.66
N ILE A 323 -10.71 -7.64 6.02
CA ILE A 323 -9.74 -6.68 6.58
C ILE A 323 -10.03 -6.27 8.03
N LEU A 324 -11.06 -6.84 8.66
CA LEU A 324 -11.36 -6.58 10.08
C LEU A 324 -10.28 -7.16 10.99
N PRO A 325 -9.90 -6.46 12.07
CA PRO A 325 -8.92 -6.97 13.04
C PRO A 325 -9.44 -8.22 13.75
N GLY A 326 -8.52 -9.13 14.10
CA GLY A 326 -8.82 -10.37 14.82
C GLY A 326 -9.32 -11.52 13.95
N LEU A 327 -9.58 -11.30 12.66
CA LEU A 327 -9.80 -12.35 11.69
C LEU A 327 -8.45 -12.72 11.07
N SER A 328 -8.03 -13.97 11.22
CA SER A 328 -6.78 -14.47 10.62
C SER A 328 -6.94 -14.59 9.11
N HIS A 329 -6.76 -13.47 8.38
CA HIS A 329 -6.67 -13.49 6.93
C HIS A 329 -5.18 -13.50 6.51
N PRO A 330 -4.73 -14.46 5.69
CA PRO A 330 -3.31 -14.61 5.36
C PRO A 330 -2.70 -13.40 4.64
N GLN A 331 -3.54 -12.56 4.04
CA GLN A 331 -3.13 -11.46 3.16
C GLN A 331 -3.25 -10.05 3.76
N VAL A 332 -3.84 -9.87 4.95
CA VAL A 332 -3.89 -8.57 5.66
C VAL A 332 -3.68 -8.86 7.14
N GLN A 333 -2.59 -8.32 7.69
CA GLN A 333 -2.22 -8.49 9.09
C GLN A 333 -2.30 -7.16 9.82
N TYR A 334 -2.08 -7.19 11.13
CA TYR A 334 -1.92 -5.98 11.95
C TYR A 334 -0.61 -6.07 12.71
N SER A 335 0.14 -4.97 12.77
CA SER A 335 1.30 -4.85 13.65
C SER A 335 0.87 -4.94 15.13
N PRO A 336 1.80 -5.21 16.06
CA PRO A 336 1.53 -5.12 17.50
C PRO A 336 0.89 -3.78 17.92
N GLY A 337 1.28 -2.67 17.29
CA GLY A 337 0.71 -1.34 17.49
C GLY A 337 -0.64 -1.10 16.83
N GLY A 338 -1.18 -2.08 16.09
CA GLY A 338 -2.51 -2.02 15.48
C GLY A 338 -2.55 -1.34 14.10
N LEU A 339 -1.42 -1.23 13.40
CA LEU A 339 -1.35 -0.75 12.02
C LEU A 339 -1.68 -1.87 11.04
N ILE A 340 -2.50 -1.60 10.02
CA ILE A 340 -2.72 -2.52 8.90
C ILE A 340 -1.37 -2.81 8.23
N PHE A 341 -1.04 -4.08 8.06
CA PHE A 341 0.22 -4.52 7.49
C PHE A 341 -0.01 -5.52 6.35
N LYS A 342 0.53 -5.20 5.17
CA LYS A 342 0.64 -6.11 4.03
C LYS A 342 2.12 -6.19 3.62
N PRO A 343 2.71 -7.39 3.54
CA PRO A 343 4.07 -7.56 3.04
C PRO A 343 4.20 -7.02 1.61
N GLY A 344 5.25 -6.26 1.32
CA GLY A 344 5.44 -5.63 0.01
C GLY A 344 6.39 -4.45 0.08
N GLY A 345 6.20 -3.48 -0.82
CA GLY A 345 6.91 -2.20 -0.81
C GLY A 345 6.48 -1.28 0.34
N SER A 346 6.13 -0.03 0.05
CA SER A 346 5.67 0.94 1.04
C SER A 346 4.32 0.53 1.66
N ASN A 347 4.33 0.10 2.94
CA ASN A 347 3.12 -0.41 3.62
C ASN A 347 2.05 0.69 3.80
N MET A 348 2.45 1.95 3.98
CA MET A 348 1.49 3.07 4.16
C MET A 348 0.56 3.29 2.97
N GLN A 349 0.90 2.79 1.77
CA GLN A 349 -0.05 2.72 0.66
C GLN A 349 -1.31 1.96 1.07
N HIS A 350 -1.13 0.75 1.59
CA HIS A 350 -2.24 -0.12 1.97
C HIS A 350 -2.99 0.44 3.17
N VAL A 351 -2.28 0.99 4.16
CA VAL A 351 -2.91 1.62 5.34
C VAL A 351 -3.87 2.71 4.90
N THR A 352 -3.42 3.64 4.07
CA THR A 352 -4.21 4.80 3.66
C THR A 352 -5.32 4.42 2.69
N SER A 353 -5.05 3.57 1.69
CA SER A 353 -6.03 3.16 0.68
C SER A 353 -7.15 2.29 1.24
N LEU A 354 -6.83 1.29 2.08
CA LEU A 354 -7.82 0.40 2.68
C LEU A 354 -8.67 1.14 3.73
N SER A 355 -8.03 2.00 4.54
CA SER A 355 -8.75 2.87 5.48
C SER A 355 -9.72 3.80 4.76
N PHE A 356 -9.32 4.33 3.60
CA PHE A 356 -10.21 5.14 2.78
C PHE A 356 -11.44 4.35 2.34
N LEU A 357 -11.28 3.11 1.84
CA LEU A 357 -12.43 2.28 1.45
C LEU A 357 -13.33 1.90 2.63
N LEU A 358 -12.76 1.57 3.81
CA LEU A 358 -13.52 1.36 5.05
C LEU A 358 -14.45 2.55 5.34
N LEU A 359 -13.92 3.77 5.17
CA LEU A 359 -14.64 4.99 5.47
C LEU A 359 -15.67 5.36 4.39
N ALA A 360 -15.32 5.18 3.11
CA ALA A 360 -16.26 5.37 2.01
C ALA A 360 -17.46 4.42 2.13
N TYR A 361 -17.20 3.14 2.42
CA TYR A 361 -18.25 2.15 2.55
C TYR A 361 -19.08 2.35 3.83
N SER A 362 -18.44 2.70 4.96
CA SER A 362 -19.12 3.15 6.18
C SER A 362 -20.15 4.25 5.88
N ASN A 363 -19.76 5.24 5.08
CA ASN A 363 -20.66 6.32 4.69
C ASN A 363 -21.86 5.79 3.88
N TYR A 364 -21.64 4.88 2.92
CA TYR A 364 -22.73 4.32 2.11
C TYR A 364 -23.70 3.49 2.95
N LEU A 365 -23.17 2.62 3.82
CA LEU A 365 -23.96 1.83 4.76
C LEU A 365 -24.76 2.69 5.73
N SER A 366 -24.18 3.78 6.24
CA SER A 366 -24.87 4.71 7.14
C SER A 366 -26.06 5.37 6.46
N HIS A 367 -25.93 5.79 5.19
CA HIS A 367 -27.03 6.40 4.44
C HIS A 367 -28.14 5.38 4.11
N ALA A 368 -27.75 4.12 3.88
CA ALA A 368 -28.69 3.04 3.60
C ALA A 368 -29.29 2.40 4.87
N ASN A 369 -28.85 2.82 6.07
CA ASN A 369 -29.16 2.19 7.35
C ASN A 369 -28.91 0.67 7.34
N LYS A 370 -27.72 0.26 6.86
CA LYS A 370 -27.28 -1.14 6.75
C LYS A 370 -26.03 -1.41 7.59
N VAL A 371 -25.79 -2.70 7.83
CA VAL A 371 -24.59 -3.25 8.45
C VAL A 371 -24.08 -4.41 7.61
N VAL A 372 -22.78 -4.72 7.70
CA VAL A 372 -22.18 -5.87 7.02
C VAL A 372 -22.19 -7.09 7.94
N PRO A 373 -22.86 -8.20 7.58
CA PRO A 373 -22.77 -9.43 8.34
C PRO A 373 -21.45 -10.16 8.00
N CYS A 374 -20.56 -10.31 8.98
CA CYS A 374 -19.36 -11.16 8.88
C CYS A 374 -19.53 -12.42 9.75
N VAL A 375 -18.69 -13.44 9.54
CA VAL A 375 -18.86 -14.77 10.16
C VAL A 375 -18.96 -14.72 11.70
N GLN A 376 -18.07 -13.96 12.36
CA GLN A 376 -17.97 -13.90 13.82
C GLN A 376 -18.36 -12.53 14.40
N THR A 377 -18.72 -11.56 13.56
CA THR A 377 -19.01 -10.19 13.97
C THR A 377 -19.88 -9.48 12.93
N SER A 378 -20.45 -8.33 13.29
CA SER A 378 -21.07 -7.43 12.31
C SER A 378 -20.27 -6.15 12.20
N ALA A 379 -20.01 -5.72 10.97
CA ALA A 379 -19.31 -4.47 10.70
C ALA A 379 -20.34 -3.34 10.57
N SER A 380 -20.54 -2.59 11.66
CA SER A 380 -21.39 -1.40 11.66
C SER A 380 -20.67 -0.19 11.05
N PRO A 381 -21.40 0.80 10.49
CA PRO A 381 -20.78 2.03 10.00
C PRO A 381 -19.89 2.71 11.04
N ALA A 382 -20.32 2.75 12.30
CA ALA A 382 -19.56 3.34 13.40
C ALA A 382 -18.24 2.58 13.66
N PHE A 383 -18.27 1.25 13.62
CA PHE A 383 -17.08 0.42 13.79
C PHE A 383 -16.07 0.64 12.66
N LEU A 384 -16.52 0.63 11.39
CA LEU A 384 -15.65 0.89 10.23
C LEU A 384 -15.00 2.27 10.28
N LYS A 385 -15.76 3.29 10.69
CA LYS A 385 -15.26 4.66 10.88
C LYS A 385 -14.22 4.72 12.00
N GLN A 386 -14.44 4.02 13.11
CA GLN A 386 -13.49 3.93 14.21
C GLN A 386 -12.19 3.21 13.79
N LEU A 387 -12.30 2.13 13.01
CA LEU A 387 -11.14 1.41 12.49
C LEU A 387 -10.30 2.31 11.58
N ALA A 388 -10.92 3.00 10.63
CA ALA A 388 -10.24 3.97 9.78
C ALA A 388 -9.60 5.11 10.60
N LYS A 389 -10.28 5.61 11.63
CA LYS A 389 -9.74 6.63 12.54
C LYS A 389 -8.47 6.15 13.24
N ARG A 390 -8.46 4.93 13.77
CA ARG A 390 -7.27 4.35 14.43
C ARG A 390 -6.05 4.33 13.51
N GLN A 391 -6.23 4.05 12.23
CA GLN A 391 -5.11 4.08 11.27
C GLN A 391 -4.59 5.49 11.03
N VAL A 392 -5.48 6.50 10.96
CA VAL A 392 -5.08 7.92 10.88
C VAL A 392 -4.36 8.36 12.15
N ASP A 393 -4.91 8.05 13.32
CA ASP A 393 -4.30 8.38 14.61
C ASP A 393 -2.92 7.75 14.74
N TYR A 394 -2.75 6.50 14.30
CA TYR A 394 -1.46 5.83 14.23
C TYR A 394 -0.48 6.62 13.35
N ILE A 395 -0.87 7.05 12.15
CA ILE A 395 -0.04 7.90 11.27
C ILE A 395 0.32 9.22 11.95
N LEU A 396 -0.57 9.79 12.77
CA LEU A 396 -0.39 11.09 13.39
C LEU A 396 0.33 11.06 14.74
N GLY A 397 0.50 9.90 15.36
CA GLY A 397 1.34 9.74 16.55
C GLY A 397 0.90 8.69 17.57
N ASP A 398 -0.31 8.13 17.44
CA ASP A 398 -0.86 7.14 18.37
C ASP A 398 -0.33 5.74 18.02
N ASN A 399 0.98 5.58 18.14
CA ASN A 399 1.71 4.35 17.84
C ASN A 399 2.80 4.09 18.91
N PRO A 400 3.41 2.89 18.93
CA PRO A 400 4.40 2.52 19.95
C PRO A 400 5.61 3.45 20.05
N LEU A 401 5.97 4.16 18.97
CA LEU A 401 7.09 5.09 18.95
C LEU A 401 6.71 6.52 19.38
N MET A 402 5.41 6.81 19.60
CA MET A 402 4.88 8.14 19.92
C MET A 402 5.44 9.21 18.97
N MET A 403 5.40 8.91 17.67
CA MET A 403 5.88 9.82 16.62
C MET A 403 4.91 9.84 15.45
N SER A 404 4.69 10.99 14.84
CA SER A 404 3.99 11.05 13.57
C SER A 404 4.84 10.40 12.48
N TYR A 405 4.19 9.83 11.47
CA TYR A 405 4.78 9.45 10.18
C TYR A 405 4.50 10.50 9.09
N MET A 406 3.84 11.62 9.44
CA MET A 406 3.66 12.79 8.58
C MET A 406 4.70 13.86 8.91
N VAL A 407 5.50 14.22 7.92
CA VAL A 407 6.57 15.22 8.04
C VAL A 407 5.98 16.59 8.44
N GLY A 408 6.48 17.16 9.52
CA GLY A 408 6.05 18.46 10.04
C GLY A 408 4.73 18.45 10.82
N TYR A 409 4.20 17.27 11.19
CA TYR A 409 3.04 17.14 12.09
C TYR A 409 3.48 16.62 13.47
N GLY A 410 2.91 17.20 14.54
CA GLY A 410 3.28 16.85 15.91
C GLY A 410 4.70 17.27 16.31
N ALA A 411 5.11 16.87 17.51
CA ALA A 411 6.42 17.22 18.08
C ALA A 411 7.57 16.33 17.57
N ARG A 412 7.24 15.11 17.14
CA ARG A 412 8.20 14.11 16.63
C ARG A 412 7.68 13.56 15.31
N TYR A 413 8.48 13.65 14.25
CA TYR A 413 8.17 13.22 12.88
C TYR A 413 9.47 12.86 12.13
N PRO A 414 9.42 12.16 10.98
CA PRO A 414 10.60 11.76 10.22
C PRO A 414 11.40 12.98 9.74
N GLN A 415 12.70 12.96 9.94
CA GLN A 415 13.59 14.04 9.55
C GLN A 415 14.49 13.68 8.37
N ARG A 416 14.60 12.39 8.03
CA ARG A 416 15.56 11.88 7.03
C ARG A 416 14.85 11.03 5.98
N ILE A 417 13.81 11.60 5.37
CA ILE A 417 13.00 10.94 4.34
C ILE A 417 13.79 10.75 3.03
N HIS A 418 13.57 9.63 2.34
CA HIS A 418 14.11 9.33 1.01
C HIS A 418 13.47 10.25 -0.04
N HIS A 419 13.96 11.48 -0.16
CA HIS A 419 13.40 12.44 -1.12
C HIS A 419 14.47 13.45 -1.56
N ARG A 420 14.79 13.48 -2.87
CA ARG A 420 15.86 14.30 -3.44
C ARG A 420 15.67 15.79 -3.15
N GLY A 421 14.54 16.37 -3.58
CA GLY A 421 14.28 17.79 -3.35
C GLY A 421 14.25 18.21 -1.86
N SER A 422 14.03 17.26 -0.94
CA SER A 422 13.98 17.52 0.51
C SER A 422 15.38 17.44 1.12
N SER A 423 16.18 16.46 0.69
CA SER A 423 17.50 16.14 1.24
C SER A 423 18.64 17.03 0.70
N LEU A 424 18.50 17.58 -0.51
CA LEU A 424 19.48 18.51 -1.09
C LEU A 424 19.13 19.97 -0.75
N PRO A 425 20.12 20.87 -0.51
CA PRO A 425 19.85 22.28 -0.26
C PRO A 425 19.18 22.93 -1.48
N SER A 426 18.11 23.71 -1.28
CA SER A 426 17.40 24.36 -2.39
C SER A 426 18.31 25.26 -3.24
N VAL A 427 17.92 25.52 -4.49
CA VAL A 427 18.63 26.45 -5.40
C VAL A 427 18.79 27.84 -4.77
N GLN A 428 17.87 28.26 -3.91
CA GLN A 428 17.98 29.55 -3.21
C GLN A 428 19.14 29.56 -2.20
N VAL A 429 19.39 28.44 -1.51
CA VAL A 429 20.44 28.33 -0.49
C VAL A 429 21.79 27.96 -1.12
N HIS A 430 21.78 27.15 -2.17
CA HIS A 430 22.96 26.72 -2.92
C HIS A 430 22.73 26.93 -4.42
N PRO A 431 22.98 28.13 -4.98
CA PRO A 431 22.66 28.44 -6.38
C PRO A 431 23.48 27.66 -7.41
N ALA A 432 24.68 27.19 -7.05
CA ALA A 432 25.49 26.37 -7.94
C ALA A 432 24.82 25.01 -8.17
N HIS A 433 25.02 24.47 -9.38
CA HIS A 433 24.54 23.16 -9.82
C HIS A 433 25.09 22.03 -8.94
N ILE A 434 24.25 21.06 -8.62
CA ILE A 434 24.62 19.82 -7.93
C ILE A 434 24.39 18.66 -8.89
N GLY A 435 25.47 18.22 -9.55
CA GLY A 435 25.39 17.10 -10.50
C GLY A 435 25.08 15.75 -9.84
N CYS A 436 24.61 14.81 -10.66
CA CYS A 436 24.17 13.45 -10.32
C CYS A 436 24.87 12.79 -9.10
N LYS A 437 26.20 12.66 -9.09
CA LYS A 437 26.95 11.98 -8.02
C LYS A 437 27.39 12.90 -6.87
N ALA A 438 27.37 14.22 -7.09
CA ALA A 438 27.73 15.19 -6.06
C ALA A 438 26.75 15.18 -4.89
N GLY A 439 25.50 14.77 -5.11
CA GLY A 439 24.51 14.73 -4.05
C GLY A 439 24.53 13.48 -3.15
N SER A 440 25.37 12.47 -3.44
CA SER A 440 25.52 11.28 -2.59
C SER A 440 25.91 11.63 -1.15
N ARG A 441 26.63 12.74 -0.94
CA ARG A 441 26.96 13.25 0.41
C ARG A 441 25.72 13.67 1.21
N TYR A 442 24.67 14.16 0.55
CA TYR A 442 23.40 14.52 1.20
C TYR A 442 22.56 13.29 1.47
N PHE A 443 22.51 12.35 0.51
CA PHE A 443 21.85 11.06 0.68
C PHE A 443 22.36 10.31 1.92
N LEU A 444 23.68 10.16 2.05
CA LEU A 444 24.34 9.45 3.15
C LEU A 444 24.50 10.27 4.44
N SER A 445 24.09 11.55 4.45
CA SER A 445 24.29 12.39 5.62
C SER A 445 23.57 11.81 6.87
N PRO A 446 24.09 12.01 8.08
CA PRO A 446 23.32 11.74 9.30
C PRO A 446 22.33 12.87 9.62
N ASN A 447 22.47 14.04 8.98
CA ASN A 447 21.68 15.22 9.31
C ASN A 447 20.25 15.13 8.76
N PRO A 448 19.29 15.85 9.38
CA PRO A 448 17.96 16.08 8.83
C PRO A 448 17.99 16.63 7.41
N ASN A 449 16.93 16.36 6.65
CA ASN A 449 16.70 16.98 5.35
C ASN A 449 16.62 18.51 5.51
N PRO A 450 17.40 19.32 4.76
CA PRO A 450 17.42 20.78 4.89
C PRO A 450 16.11 21.44 4.46
N ASN A 451 15.34 20.82 3.54
CA ASN A 451 14.04 21.33 3.15
C ASN A 451 12.94 20.41 3.70
N LEU A 452 12.11 20.95 4.59
CA LEU A 452 10.99 20.19 5.15
C LEU A 452 9.89 20.00 4.10
N LEU A 453 9.67 18.76 3.68
CA LEU A 453 8.55 18.38 2.80
C LEU A 453 7.29 18.17 3.64
N VAL A 454 6.74 19.29 4.12
CA VAL A 454 5.59 19.31 5.02
C VAL A 454 4.41 18.53 4.44
N GLY A 455 3.87 17.62 5.24
CA GLY A 455 2.71 16.80 4.90
C GLY A 455 3.02 15.48 4.21
N ALA A 456 4.27 15.23 3.81
CA ALA A 456 4.67 13.93 3.27
C ALA A 456 4.42 12.83 4.31
N VAL A 457 3.71 11.77 3.91
CA VAL A 457 3.59 10.55 4.71
C VAL A 457 4.54 9.52 4.13
N VAL A 458 5.49 9.07 4.95
CA VAL A 458 6.50 8.09 4.57
C VAL A 458 5.91 6.68 4.49
N GLY A 459 6.66 5.72 3.95
CA GLY A 459 6.24 4.31 3.87
C GLY A 459 5.93 3.62 5.20
N GLY A 460 6.41 4.18 6.32
CA GLY A 460 5.98 3.83 7.67
C GLY A 460 6.86 2.76 8.32
N PRO A 461 6.46 2.26 9.51
CA PRO A 461 7.22 1.24 10.21
C PRO A 461 7.07 -0.13 9.56
N ASN A 462 8.00 -1.04 9.89
CA ASN A 462 7.89 -2.44 9.53
C ASN A 462 6.82 -3.17 10.37
N SER A 463 6.69 -4.49 10.17
CA SER A 463 5.65 -5.33 10.81
C SER A 463 5.72 -5.35 12.34
N SER A 464 6.85 -4.94 12.93
CA SER A 464 7.09 -4.89 14.38
C SER A 464 7.00 -3.47 14.94
N ASP A 465 6.41 -2.53 14.18
CA ASP A 465 6.30 -1.12 14.53
C ASP A 465 7.66 -0.38 14.62
N ALA A 466 8.74 -0.94 14.08
CA ALA A 466 10.05 -0.32 14.08
C ALA A 466 10.24 0.60 12.86
N PHE A 467 10.82 1.78 13.08
CA PHE A 467 11.06 2.79 12.05
C PHE A 467 12.44 3.44 12.21
N PRO A 468 13.36 3.33 11.23
CA PRO A 468 14.75 3.77 11.38
C PRO A 468 14.99 5.27 11.11
N ASP A 469 14.02 6.01 10.55
CA ASP A 469 14.19 7.40 10.06
C ASP A 469 15.50 7.62 9.28
N SER A 470 15.62 6.95 8.13
CA SER A 470 16.88 6.86 7.39
C SER A 470 16.67 6.75 5.89
N ARG A 471 17.24 7.70 5.14
CA ARG A 471 17.09 7.83 3.67
C ARG A 471 17.37 6.52 2.90
N PRO A 472 18.38 5.71 3.22
CA PRO A 472 18.61 4.46 2.49
C PRO A 472 17.49 3.40 2.65
N PHE A 473 16.69 3.49 3.71
CA PHE A 473 15.55 2.60 3.96
C PHE A 473 14.32 3.18 3.27
N PHE A 474 14.29 3.11 1.94
CA PHE A 474 13.25 3.76 1.13
C PHE A 474 11.86 3.13 1.33
N GLN A 475 11.77 1.84 1.62
CA GLN A 475 10.49 1.16 1.90
C GLN A 475 9.74 1.81 3.07
N GLU A 476 10.47 2.28 4.08
CA GLU A 476 9.94 2.95 5.26
C GLU A 476 9.93 4.48 5.13
N SER A 477 10.96 5.07 4.53
CA SER A 477 11.22 6.52 4.58
C SER A 477 10.81 7.31 3.34
N GLU A 478 10.44 6.65 2.24
CA GLU A 478 10.02 7.31 1.01
C GLU A 478 8.53 7.67 1.05
N PRO A 479 8.15 8.93 0.83
CA PRO A 479 6.76 9.30 0.58
C PRO A 479 6.43 9.14 -0.91
N THR A 480 5.17 8.81 -1.21
CA THR A 480 4.68 8.74 -2.59
C THR A 480 3.35 9.48 -2.72
N THR A 481 3.05 9.94 -3.93
CA THR A 481 1.80 10.67 -4.23
C THR A 481 0.54 9.91 -3.85
N TYR A 482 0.51 8.59 -4.09
CA TYR A 482 -0.64 7.73 -3.86
C TYR A 482 -0.81 7.28 -2.39
N ILE A 483 0.16 7.50 -1.50
CA ILE A 483 -0.04 7.36 -0.03
C ILE A 483 -0.85 8.55 0.49
N ASN A 484 -0.49 9.76 0.07
CA ASN A 484 -1.12 11.00 0.54
C ASN A 484 -2.53 11.23 -0.03
N ALA A 485 -2.81 10.78 -1.26
CA ALA A 485 -4.09 11.01 -1.92
C ALA A 485 -5.31 10.44 -1.17
N PRO A 486 -5.35 9.15 -0.78
CA PRO A 486 -6.46 8.59 -0.01
C PRO A 486 -6.56 9.18 1.42
N LEU A 487 -5.44 9.60 2.01
CA LEU A 487 -5.40 10.19 3.35
C LEU A 487 -6.19 11.51 3.45
N ILE A 488 -6.29 12.29 2.36
CA ILE A 488 -7.08 13.54 2.35
C ILE A 488 -8.53 13.28 2.79
N ILE A 489 -9.16 12.19 2.31
CA ILE A 489 -10.55 11.85 2.63
C ILE A 489 -10.71 11.51 4.10
N LEU A 490 -9.79 10.69 4.61
CA LEU A 490 -9.76 10.28 5.99
C LEU A 490 -9.73 11.50 6.91
N LEU A 491 -8.82 12.43 6.67
CA LEU A 491 -8.64 13.63 7.49
C LEU A 491 -9.86 14.56 7.46
N ILE A 492 -10.51 14.73 6.30
CA ILE A 492 -11.72 15.56 6.16
C ILE A 492 -12.86 15.04 7.04
N ILE A 493 -13.08 13.73 7.05
CA ILE A 493 -14.19 13.12 7.78
C ILE A 493 -13.91 13.14 9.29
N MET A 494 -12.67 12.90 9.70
CA MET A 494 -12.28 13.02 11.11
C MET A 494 -12.41 14.45 11.60
N TYR A 495 -11.97 15.45 10.82
CA TYR A 495 -12.18 16.87 11.13
C TYR A 495 -13.67 17.22 11.30
N SER A 496 -14.51 16.80 10.35
CA SER A 496 -15.95 17.08 10.38
C SER A 496 -16.67 16.43 11.57
N SER A 497 -16.16 15.29 12.05
CA SER A 497 -16.72 14.55 13.18
C SER A 497 -16.31 15.14 14.54
N SER A 498 -15.11 15.72 14.61
CA SER A 498 -14.61 16.40 15.81
C SER A 498 -15.20 17.81 16.01
N ASN A 499 -15.94 18.35 15.03
CA ASN A 499 -16.57 19.68 15.10
C ASN A 499 -18.09 19.62 14.85
N PRO A 500 -18.91 19.32 15.89
CA PRO A 500 -20.34 19.02 15.75
C PRO A 500 -21.21 20.20 15.28
N ASN A 501 -20.73 21.44 15.35
CA ASN A 501 -21.42 22.61 14.80
C ASN A 501 -21.47 22.61 13.26
N GLY A 502 -20.63 21.81 12.60
CA GLY A 502 -20.74 21.55 11.16
C GLY A 502 -21.79 20.47 10.86
N TYR A 503 -21.72 19.33 11.55
CA TYR A 503 -22.49 18.11 11.20
C TYR A 503 -24.01 18.32 11.15
N ASN A 504 -24.58 19.06 12.11
CA ASN A 504 -26.04 19.26 12.21
C ASN A 504 -26.61 20.23 11.17
N LYS A 505 -25.79 21.05 10.51
CA LYS A 505 -26.26 21.98 9.47
C LYS A 505 -26.36 21.30 8.09
N TYR A 506 -25.69 20.17 7.90
CA TYR A 506 -25.53 19.55 6.56
C TYR A 506 -26.33 18.27 6.33
N ALA A 507 -26.77 17.58 7.40
CA ALA A 507 -27.67 16.43 7.25
C ALA A 507 -29.07 16.83 6.73
N SER A 508 -29.51 18.08 6.97
CA SER A 508 -30.79 18.59 6.48
C SER A 508 -30.76 19.12 5.04
N GLU A 509 -29.61 19.62 4.55
CA GLU A 509 -29.48 20.17 3.19
C GLU A 509 -29.24 19.11 2.10
N GLN A 510 -28.89 17.87 2.47
CA GLN A 510 -28.82 16.76 1.51
C GLN A 510 -30.20 16.31 1.00
N LEU A 511 -31.30 16.68 1.68
CA LEU A 511 -32.67 16.29 1.31
C LEU A 511 -33.30 17.16 0.19
N HIS A 512 -32.77 18.34 -0.13
CA HIS A 512 -33.51 19.32 -0.95
C HIS A 512 -32.97 19.66 -2.34
N HIS A 513 -31.84 19.09 -2.80
CA HIS A 513 -31.21 19.54 -4.06
C HIS A 513 -30.93 18.45 -5.11
N HIS A 514 -31.65 17.33 -5.10
CA HIS A 514 -31.54 16.32 -6.16
C HIS A 514 -32.53 16.46 -7.34
N ASP A 515 -33.43 17.44 -7.31
CA ASP A 515 -34.35 17.72 -8.43
C ASP A 515 -33.89 18.93 -9.25
N GLY A 516 -33.00 18.67 -10.21
CA GLY A 516 -32.77 19.56 -11.35
C GLY A 516 -33.13 18.82 -12.63
N PRO A 517 -33.97 19.38 -13.52
CA PRO A 517 -34.44 18.66 -14.70
C PRO A 517 -33.29 18.36 -15.67
N PRO A 518 -33.28 17.18 -16.32
CA PRO A 518 -32.30 16.86 -17.34
C PRO A 518 -32.59 17.69 -18.59
N THR A 519 -31.77 18.71 -18.86
CA THR A 519 -31.76 19.37 -20.17
C THR A 519 -31.05 18.46 -21.17
N GLY A 520 -31.84 17.61 -21.83
CA GLY A 520 -31.42 16.90 -23.02
C GLY A 520 -31.20 17.90 -24.15
N ILE A 521 -29.97 17.96 -24.67
CA ILE A 521 -29.68 18.60 -25.96
C ILE A 521 -29.61 17.47 -27.00
N PRO A 522 -30.38 17.55 -28.10
CA PRO A 522 -30.43 16.51 -29.11
C PRO A 522 -29.26 16.67 -30.09
N VAL A 523 -28.66 15.56 -30.52
CA VAL A 523 -27.83 15.54 -31.74
C VAL A 523 -28.31 14.40 -32.63
N SER A 524 -29.04 14.82 -33.67
CA SER A 524 -29.14 14.29 -35.03
C SER A 524 -28.52 12.91 -35.29
N SER A 525 -29.40 11.94 -35.52
CA SER A 525 -29.14 10.68 -36.19
C SER A 525 -28.83 10.86 -37.67
N SER A 526 -27.73 10.28 -38.13
CA SER A 526 -27.63 9.79 -39.51
C SER A 526 -26.92 8.43 -39.45
N THR A 527 -27.72 7.40 -39.24
CA THR A 527 -27.36 6.00 -39.48
C THR A 527 -27.86 5.66 -40.87
N GLU A 528 -27.03 5.04 -41.69
CA GLU A 528 -27.46 4.15 -42.77
C GLU A 528 -26.66 2.85 -42.64
N PRO A 529 -27.30 1.66 -42.79
CA PRO A 529 -26.76 0.38 -42.36
C PRO A 529 -26.34 -0.51 -43.55
N TYR A 530 -25.37 -1.40 -43.35
CA TYR A 530 -25.17 -2.56 -44.22
C TYR A 530 -25.33 -3.84 -43.41
N PHE A 531 -26.46 -4.51 -43.64
CA PHE A 531 -26.65 -5.94 -43.42
C PHE A 531 -26.55 -6.63 -44.78
N SER A 532 -25.85 -7.76 -44.83
CA SER A 532 -26.07 -8.80 -45.84
C SER A 532 -25.99 -10.15 -45.15
N THR A 533 -27.12 -10.85 -45.17
CA THR A 533 -27.33 -12.24 -44.76
C THR A 533 -26.85 -13.23 -45.82
N SER A 534 -26.33 -14.38 -45.40
CA SER A 534 -26.50 -15.63 -46.13
C SER A 534 -26.61 -16.79 -45.15
N HIS A 535 -27.78 -17.43 -45.16
CA HIS A 535 -28.00 -18.78 -44.66
C HIS A 535 -27.23 -19.78 -45.50
N ASP A 536 -26.70 -20.84 -44.87
CA ASP A 536 -26.85 -22.19 -45.40
C ASP A 536 -26.87 -23.18 -44.23
N GLN A 537 -27.83 -24.10 -44.32
CA GLN A 537 -27.98 -25.28 -43.48
C GLN A 537 -27.07 -26.38 -44.03
N ASP A 538 -26.42 -27.16 -43.16
CA ASP A 538 -26.29 -28.59 -43.44
C ASP A 538 -26.09 -29.41 -42.17
N SER A 539 -26.89 -30.46 -42.11
CA SER A 539 -26.95 -31.53 -41.11
C SER A 539 -25.91 -32.61 -41.41
N HIS A 540 -25.18 -33.13 -40.42
CA HIS A 540 -24.80 -34.55 -40.38
C HIS A 540 -24.38 -35.05 -38.99
N SER A 541 -24.54 -36.36 -38.86
CA SER A 541 -24.75 -37.18 -37.67
C SER A 541 -23.49 -37.75 -37.01
N HIS A 542 -23.64 -38.04 -35.71
CA HIS A 542 -22.94 -39.02 -34.85
C HIS A 542 -21.77 -39.85 -35.39
N SER A 543 -20.66 -39.84 -34.63
CA SER A 543 -19.87 -41.05 -34.32
C SER A 543 -19.17 -40.91 -32.96
N HIS A 544 -19.26 -41.98 -32.16
CA HIS A 544 -18.82 -42.14 -30.77
C HIS A 544 -17.35 -42.63 -30.62
N HIS A 545 -16.78 -42.29 -29.44
CA HIS A 545 -15.65 -42.91 -28.69
C HIS A 545 -14.19 -42.48 -28.97
N PRO A 546 -13.26 -42.57 -27.97
CA PRO A 546 -13.39 -42.35 -26.52
C PRO A 546 -12.22 -41.54 -25.89
N TYR A 547 -12.45 -41.04 -24.66
CA TYR A 547 -11.54 -40.63 -23.58
C TYR A 547 -10.03 -40.38 -23.85
N SER A 548 -9.59 -39.16 -23.56
CA SER A 548 -8.26 -38.88 -22.98
C SER A 548 -8.44 -37.92 -21.79
N HIS A 549 -8.02 -38.38 -20.61
CA HIS A 549 -7.93 -37.57 -19.40
C HIS A 549 -6.85 -36.51 -19.56
N SER A 550 -7.23 -35.24 -19.75
CA SER A 550 -6.32 -34.11 -19.56
C SER A 550 -6.42 -33.59 -18.13
N GLN A 551 -5.26 -33.63 -17.48
CA GLN A 551 -5.02 -33.38 -16.08
C GLN A 551 -5.31 -31.93 -15.69
N VAL A 552 -6.01 -31.77 -14.58
CA VAL A 552 -6.16 -30.53 -13.80
C VAL A 552 -4.76 -30.09 -13.31
N PRO A 553 -4.36 -28.81 -13.46
CA PRO A 553 -3.14 -28.29 -12.84
C PRO A 553 -3.22 -28.40 -11.32
N PRO A 554 -2.18 -28.88 -10.62
CA PRO A 554 -2.28 -29.15 -9.19
C PRO A 554 -2.43 -27.85 -8.40
N HIS A 555 -3.55 -27.77 -7.68
CA HIS A 555 -3.74 -26.88 -6.54
C HIS A 555 -2.49 -26.87 -5.65
N LEU A 556 -2.03 -25.67 -5.28
CA LEU A 556 -1.08 -25.44 -4.19
C LEU A 556 -1.67 -26.03 -2.90
N ARG A 557 -1.29 -27.27 -2.60
CA ARG A 557 -1.55 -27.90 -1.30
C ARG A 557 -0.69 -27.20 -0.24
N PRO A 558 -1.16 -27.09 1.02
CA PRO A 558 -0.30 -26.76 2.15
C PRO A 558 0.91 -27.70 2.14
N ARG A 559 2.13 -27.17 2.29
CA ARG A 559 3.33 -28.01 2.39
C ARG A 559 3.13 -29.01 3.52
N ALA A 560 3.24 -30.30 3.21
CA ALA A 560 3.20 -31.34 4.23
C ALA A 560 4.32 -31.08 5.26
N PRO A 561 4.04 -31.24 6.56
CA PRO A 561 5.08 -31.13 7.58
C PRO A 561 6.26 -32.06 7.28
N VAL A 562 7.48 -31.56 7.45
CA VAL A 562 8.72 -32.34 7.31
C VAL A 562 9.27 -32.71 8.69
N PRO A 563 9.88 -33.90 8.85
CA PRO A 563 10.44 -34.32 10.13
C PRO A 563 11.67 -33.49 10.52
N TRP A 564 11.96 -33.46 11.82
CA TRP A 564 13.20 -32.88 12.34
C TRP A 564 14.42 -33.68 11.84
N SER A 565 15.55 -33.00 11.64
CA SER A 565 16.79 -33.62 11.14
C SER A 565 17.49 -34.53 12.15
N SER A 566 17.13 -34.41 13.43
CA SER A 566 17.61 -35.28 14.52
C SER A 566 16.51 -35.45 15.57
N GLY A 567 16.56 -36.54 16.33
CA GLY A 567 15.69 -36.79 17.47
C GLY A 567 15.92 -35.79 18.61
N LEU A 568 14.91 -35.65 19.46
CA LEU A 568 14.95 -34.73 20.61
C LEU A 568 16.05 -35.09 21.61
N CYS A 569 16.23 -36.39 21.88
CA CYS A 569 17.22 -36.90 22.85
C CYS A 569 18.59 -37.23 22.22
N ASP A 570 18.81 -36.86 20.95
CA ASP A 570 20.08 -37.07 20.25
C ASP A 570 21.13 -36.00 20.64
N CYS A 571 21.05 -35.47 21.86
CA CYS A 571 21.93 -34.40 22.35
C CYS A 571 23.41 -34.79 22.30
N PHE A 572 23.73 -36.09 22.47
CA PHE A 572 25.11 -36.58 22.43
C PHE A 572 25.68 -36.74 21.00
N SER A 573 24.89 -36.50 19.95
CA SER A 573 25.37 -36.48 18.57
C SER A 573 26.18 -35.21 18.22
N ASP A 574 26.04 -34.15 19.03
CA ASP A 574 26.93 -32.99 19.04
C ASP A 574 27.35 -32.68 20.50
N PRO A 575 28.39 -33.35 21.02
CA PRO A 575 28.85 -33.16 22.39
C PRO A 575 29.25 -31.72 22.71
N LYS A 576 29.76 -30.98 21.71
CA LYS A 576 30.19 -29.59 21.88
C LYS A 576 29.00 -28.67 22.09
N ASN A 577 27.98 -28.76 21.23
CA ASN A 577 26.75 -28.01 21.41
C ASN A 577 26.01 -28.43 22.68
N CYS A 578 25.95 -29.72 22.99
CA CYS A 578 25.33 -30.24 24.23
C CYS A 578 25.97 -29.64 25.48
N CYS A 579 27.31 -29.60 25.55
CA CYS A 579 28.01 -28.94 26.64
C CYS A 579 27.69 -27.44 26.70
N ILE A 580 27.79 -26.71 25.59
CA ILE A 580 27.50 -25.27 25.58
C ILE A 580 26.05 -25.00 26.03
N THR A 581 25.09 -25.76 25.55
CA THR A 581 23.68 -25.60 25.93
C THR A 581 23.42 -25.94 27.40
N CYS A 582 24.13 -26.92 27.96
CA CYS A 582 24.01 -27.30 29.36
C CYS A 582 24.61 -26.24 30.30
N TRP A 583 25.79 -25.72 29.98
CA TRP A 583 26.51 -24.77 30.82
C TRP A 583 26.10 -23.30 30.57
N CYS A 584 25.72 -22.97 29.34
CA CYS A 584 25.43 -21.62 28.86
C CYS A 584 24.28 -21.63 27.81
N PRO A 585 23.05 -21.99 28.21
CA PRO A 585 21.91 -22.10 27.27
C PRO A 585 21.59 -20.79 26.54
N CYS A 586 21.91 -19.63 27.14
CA CYS A 586 21.71 -18.33 26.53
C CYS A 586 22.54 -18.10 25.27
N ILE A 587 23.72 -18.74 25.15
CA ILE A 587 24.55 -18.67 23.95
C ILE A 587 23.89 -19.48 22.84
N THR A 588 23.54 -20.74 23.10
CA THR A 588 22.86 -21.59 22.12
C THR A 588 21.55 -20.96 21.65
N PHE A 589 20.72 -20.48 22.59
CA PHE A 589 19.49 -19.78 22.25
C PHE A 589 19.75 -18.51 21.44
N GLY A 590 20.73 -17.69 21.83
CA GLY A 590 21.09 -16.48 21.10
C GLY A 590 21.49 -16.76 19.64
N GLN A 591 22.27 -17.82 19.40
CA GLN A 591 22.67 -18.24 18.06
C GLN A 591 21.49 -18.74 17.22
N ILE A 592 20.61 -19.55 17.81
CA ILE A 592 19.37 -20.00 17.15
C ILE A 592 18.50 -18.79 16.78
N ALA A 593 18.29 -17.89 17.76
CA ALA A 593 17.45 -16.72 17.60
C ALA A 593 17.96 -15.81 16.48
N GLU A 594 19.27 -15.52 16.43
CA GLU A 594 19.85 -14.67 15.39
C GLU A 594 19.62 -15.22 13.98
N ILE A 595 19.76 -16.54 13.79
CA ILE A 595 19.54 -17.19 12.49
C ILE A 595 18.04 -17.23 12.13
N VAL A 596 17.18 -17.59 13.08
CA VAL A 596 15.71 -17.64 12.89
C VAL A 596 15.11 -16.24 12.63
N ASP A 597 15.72 -15.21 13.21
CA ASP A 597 15.37 -13.80 13.01
C ASP A 597 16.00 -13.18 11.77
N LYS A 598 16.80 -13.93 11.02
CA LYS A 598 17.53 -13.42 9.85
C LYS A 598 18.35 -12.17 10.18
N GLY A 599 18.97 -12.16 11.37
CA GLY A 599 19.81 -11.08 11.85
C GLY A 599 19.08 -9.82 12.36
N SER A 600 17.74 -9.82 12.47
CA SER A 600 17.02 -8.66 13.05
C SER A 600 17.35 -8.43 14.53
N THR A 601 17.70 -9.50 15.24
CA THR A 601 18.15 -9.47 16.64
C THR A 601 19.50 -10.17 16.71
N SER A 602 20.51 -9.54 17.33
CA SER A 602 21.83 -10.17 17.46
C SER A 602 21.83 -11.29 18.51
N CYS A 603 22.74 -12.25 18.37
CA CYS A 603 22.93 -13.33 19.34
C CYS A 603 23.12 -12.81 20.76
N GLY A 604 23.88 -11.71 20.92
CA GLY A 604 24.10 -11.07 22.21
C GLY A 604 22.82 -10.50 22.82
N ALA A 605 21.97 -9.83 22.02
CA ALA A 605 20.71 -9.25 22.49
C ALA A 605 19.70 -10.33 22.87
N SER A 606 19.51 -11.35 22.01
CA SER A 606 18.61 -12.48 22.28
C SER A 606 19.09 -13.32 23.47
N GLY A 607 20.39 -13.56 23.58
CA GLY A 607 20.99 -14.26 24.72
C GLY A 607 20.84 -13.49 26.03
N ALA A 608 21.06 -12.17 26.02
CA ALA A 608 20.86 -11.33 27.20
C ALA A 608 19.40 -11.30 27.66
N LEU A 609 18.46 -11.22 26.72
CA LEU A 609 17.03 -11.27 27.03
C LEU A 609 16.62 -12.64 27.58
N TYR A 610 17.13 -13.73 27.02
CA TYR A 610 16.94 -15.08 27.55
C TYR A 610 17.46 -15.21 28.99
N THR A 611 18.65 -14.69 29.27
CA THR A 611 19.21 -14.67 30.63
C THR A 611 18.36 -13.82 31.57
N LEU A 612 17.93 -12.63 31.15
CA LEU A 612 17.09 -11.76 31.96
C LEU A 612 15.78 -12.45 32.34
N ILE A 613 15.09 -13.08 31.38
CA ILE A 613 13.85 -13.82 31.63
C ILE A 613 14.12 -14.99 32.58
N THR A 614 15.20 -15.75 32.37
CA THR A 614 15.60 -16.84 33.29
C THR A 614 15.78 -16.33 34.72
N CYS A 615 16.47 -15.20 34.91
CA CYS A 615 16.76 -14.64 36.24
C CYS A 615 15.52 -14.03 36.91
N VAL A 616 14.61 -13.41 36.16
CA VAL A 616 13.43 -12.72 36.72
C VAL A 616 12.27 -13.66 36.95
N THR A 617 12.02 -14.61 36.03
CA THR A 617 10.81 -15.46 36.07
C THR A 617 11.10 -16.92 36.39
N GLY A 618 12.34 -17.38 36.22
CA GLY A 618 12.69 -18.80 36.34
C GLY A 618 12.13 -19.69 35.21
N CYS A 619 11.45 -19.10 34.22
CA CYS A 619 10.78 -19.82 33.14
C CYS A 619 11.19 -19.26 31.77
N PRO A 620 12.40 -19.57 31.26
CA PRO A 620 12.84 -19.14 29.94
C PRO A 620 12.03 -19.74 28.78
N CYS A 621 11.32 -20.83 29.04
CA CYS A 621 10.47 -21.53 28.07
C CYS A 621 9.41 -20.62 27.43
N PHE A 622 8.93 -19.57 28.12
CA PHE A 622 8.00 -18.58 27.55
C PHE A 622 8.61 -17.75 26.42
N TYR A 623 9.94 -17.72 26.31
CA TYR A 623 10.63 -16.99 25.26
C TYR A 623 11.16 -17.93 24.17
N SER A 624 11.76 -19.05 24.57
CA SER A 624 12.33 -20.00 23.62
C SER A 624 11.29 -20.80 22.82
N CYS A 625 10.13 -21.10 23.39
CA CYS A 625 9.06 -21.80 22.66
C CYS A 625 8.54 -21.01 21.45
N PHE A 626 8.55 -19.67 21.51
CA PHE A 626 8.14 -18.82 20.39
C PHE A 626 9.13 -18.95 19.23
N TYR A 627 10.42 -19.04 19.51
CA TYR A 627 11.44 -19.23 18.48
C TYR A 627 11.38 -20.61 17.85
N ARG A 628 11.08 -21.64 18.63
CA ARG A 628 10.77 -22.97 18.08
C ARG A 628 9.54 -22.96 17.18
N SER A 629 8.45 -22.33 17.64
CA SER A 629 7.22 -22.17 16.86
C SER A 629 7.48 -21.42 15.55
N LYS A 630 8.24 -20.33 15.63
CA LYS A 630 8.66 -19.52 14.47
C LYS A 630 9.51 -20.32 13.50
N MET A 631 10.50 -21.07 14.00
CA MET A 631 11.35 -21.95 13.21
C MET A 631 10.54 -23.06 12.51
N ARG A 632 9.58 -23.68 13.21
CA ARG A 632 8.68 -24.67 12.61
C ARG A 632 7.82 -24.09 11.50
N GLN A 633 7.29 -22.89 11.68
CA GLN A 633 6.53 -22.20 10.64
C GLN A 633 7.40 -21.85 9.43
N GLN A 634 8.64 -21.40 9.65
CA GLN A 634 9.58 -21.06 8.57
C GLN A 634 9.99 -22.28 7.74
N TYR A 635 10.18 -23.43 8.38
CA TYR A 635 10.71 -24.64 7.75
C TYR A 635 9.69 -25.77 7.55
N ALA A 636 8.41 -25.51 7.83
CA ALA A 636 7.29 -26.46 7.80
C ALA A 636 7.56 -27.74 8.61
N LEU A 637 8.04 -27.63 9.85
CA LEU A 637 8.44 -28.77 10.68
C LEU A 637 7.28 -29.34 11.52
N GLU A 638 7.28 -30.66 11.70
CA GLU A 638 6.28 -31.41 12.49
C GLU A 638 6.22 -31.02 13.98
N GLU A 639 5.01 -31.04 14.54
CA GLU A 639 4.76 -30.97 16.00
C GLU A 639 5.07 -32.33 16.63
N SER A 640 6.28 -32.50 17.13
CA SER A 640 6.71 -33.76 17.75
C SER A 640 7.73 -33.51 18.85
N PRO A 641 7.65 -34.19 20.01
CA PRO A 641 6.64 -35.18 20.41
C PRO A 641 5.34 -34.57 20.99
N CYS A 642 5.34 -33.27 21.29
CA CYS A 642 4.20 -32.52 21.82
C CYS A 642 4.33 -31.03 21.44
N ASN A 643 3.43 -30.19 21.94
CA ASN A 643 3.43 -28.75 21.68
C ASN A 643 4.76 -28.07 22.07
N ASP A 644 5.19 -27.08 21.28
CA ASP A 644 6.48 -26.39 21.46
C ASP A 644 6.65 -25.77 22.85
N CYS A 645 5.59 -25.19 23.43
CA CYS A 645 5.63 -24.65 24.78
C CYS A 645 5.81 -25.76 25.83
N LEU A 646 5.09 -26.87 25.69
CA LEU A 646 5.24 -28.02 26.60
C LEU A 646 6.64 -28.62 26.49
N LEU A 647 7.16 -28.72 25.27
CA LEU A 647 8.48 -29.27 25.03
C LEU A 647 9.59 -28.41 25.65
N HIS A 648 9.53 -27.08 25.48
CA HIS A 648 10.47 -26.17 26.13
C HIS A 648 10.29 -26.15 27.66
N CYS A 649 9.07 -26.26 28.18
CA CYS A 649 8.83 -26.35 29.62
C CYS A 649 9.47 -27.59 30.28
N PHE A 650 9.44 -28.75 29.62
CA PHE A 650 9.90 -30.02 30.22
C PHE A 650 11.27 -30.50 29.73
N CYS A 651 11.73 -30.01 28.57
CA CYS A 651 12.93 -30.48 27.87
C CYS A 651 13.70 -29.34 27.17
N GLU A 652 13.77 -28.15 27.78
CA GLU A 652 14.41 -26.94 27.24
C GLU A 652 15.77 -27.20 26.57
N PHE A 653 16.71 -27.82 27.30
CA PHE A 653 18.06 -28.03 26.79
C PHE A 653 18.08 -28.95 25.57
N CYS A 654 17.27 -30.01 25.57
CA CYS A 654 17.17 -30.94 24.46
C CYS A 654 16.53 -30.28 23.22
N ALA A 655 15.51 -29.44 23.43
CA ALA A 655 14.86 -28.67 22.37
C ALA A 655 15.84 -27.69 21.70
N LEU A 656 16.60 -26.92 22.49
CA LEU A 656 17.63 -26.02 21.98
C LEU A 656 18.72 -26.76 21.21
N CYS A 657 19.16 -27.92 21.70
CA CYS A 657 20.16 -28.73 20.99
C CYS A 657 19.60 -29.26 19.65
N GLN A 658 18.33 -29.66 19.61
CA GLN A 658 17.68 -30.12 18.37
C GLN A 658 17.52 -29.00 17.34
N GLU A 659 17.13 -27.79 17.77
CA GLU A 659 17.01 -26.60 16.92
C GLU A 659 18.35 -26.18 16.33
N TYR A 660 19.38 -26.11 17.16
CA TYR A 660 20.74 -25.77 16.74
C TYR A 660 21.23 -26.73 15.64
N ARG A 661 21.11 -28.05 15.86
CA ARG A 661 21.50 -29.06 14.86
C ARG A 661 20.66 -28.99 13.60
N HIS A 662 19.38 -28.64 13.72
CA HIS A 662 18.54 -28.49 12.54
C HIS A 662 19.00 -27.34 11.64
N LEU A 663 19.35 -26.19 12.23
CA LEU A 663 19.92 -25.08 11.48
C LEU A 663 21.26 -25.46 10.84
N GLN A 664 22.13 -26.18 11.55
CA GLN A 664 23.37 -26.68 10.95
C GLN A 664 23.13 -27.62 9.77
N SER A 665 22.16 -28.54 9.86
CA SER A 665 21.80 -29.45 8.76
C SER A 665 21.29 -28.73 7.51
N ARG A 666 20.86 -27.46 7.66
CA ARG A 666 20.42 -26.58 6.56
C ARG A 666 21.58 -25.75 5.99
N GLY A 667 22.82 -26.02 6.41
CA GLY A 667 24.03 -25.33 5.95
C GLY A 667 24.19 -23.94 6.56
N PHE A 668 23.82 -23.76 7.84
CA PHE A 668 24.17 -22.56 8.60
C PHE A 668 25.36 -22.84 9.51
N ASP A 669 26.40 -22.01 9.44
CA ASP A 669 27.43 -21.91 10.47
C ASP A 669 26.93 -21.00 11.60
N MET A 670 26.60 -21.61 12.73
CA MET A 670 26.02 -20.91 13.89
C MET A 670 27.01 -19.97 14.60
N ALA A 671 28.32 -20.07 14.34
CA ALA A 671 29.34 -19.26 14.99
C ALA A 671 29.51 -17.87 14.34
N ILE A 672 29.32 -17.76 13.03
CA ILE A 672 29.48 -16.51 12.28
C ILE A 672 28.22 -15.66 12.21
N GLY A 673 27.08 -16.18 12.70
CA GLY A 673 25.81 -15.48 12.72
C GLY A 673 25.16 -15.34 11.34
N TRP A 674 24.01 -14.66 11.28
CA TRP A 674 23.22 -14.61 10.03
C TRP A 674 23.96 -13.90 8.90
N HIS A 675 24.56 -12.74 9.20
CA HIS A 675 25.24 -11.93 8.20
C HIS A 675 26.46 -12.64 7.60
N GLY A 676 27.24 -13.36 8.40
CA GLY A 676 28.37 -14.15 7.91
C GLY A 676 27.93 -15.26 6.94
N ASN A 677 26.86 -15.99 7.28
CA ASN A 677 26.32 -17.04 6.41
C ASN A 677 25.82 -16.52 5.06
N ILE A 678 25.21 -15.32 5.05
CA ILE A 678 24.76 -14.69 3.80
C ILE A 678 25.95 -14.24 2.96
N GLU A 679 26.99 -13.69 3.59
CA GLU A 679 28.20 -13.27 2.88
C GLU A 679 28.94 -14.45 2.24
N GLU A 680 29.06 -15.59 2.94
CA GLU A 680 29.65 -16.81 2.38
C GLU A 680 28.83 -17.38 1.22
N ARG A 681 27.50 -17.46 1.37
CA ARG A 681 26.61 -17.91 0.28
C ARG A 681 26.69 -17.00 -0.95
N ASN A 682 26.82 -15.69 -0.75
CA ASN A 682 26.99 -14.74 -1.85
C ASN A 682 28.36 -14.91 -2.54
N ARG A 683 29.42 -15.25 -1.80
CA ARG A 683 30.75 -15.56 -2.38
C ARG A 683 30.76 -16.87 -3.16
N GLU A 684 30.04 -17.91 -2.71
CA GLU A 684 29.92 -19.17 -3.44
C GLU A 684 29.16 -19.02 -4.76
N VAL A 685 28.07 -18.23 -4.76
CA VAL A 685 27.31 -17.90 -5.99
C VAL A 685 28.13 -17.05 -6.96
N ALA A 686 29.02 -16.18 -6.46
CA ALA A 686 29.91 -15.39 -7.31
C ALA A 686 31.04 -16.19 -7.97
N MET A 687 31.36 -17.39 -7.47
CA MET A 687 32.46 -18.23 -7.96
C MET A 687 32.02 -19.43 -8.84
N THR A 688 30.74 -19.56 -9.17
CA THR A 688 30.26 -20.60 -10.10
C THR A 688 30.43 -20.14 -11.56
N PRO A 689 31.26 -20.80 -12.40
CA PRO A 689 31.43 -20.41 -13.78
C PRO A 689 30.21 -20.81 -14.61
N VAL A 690 29.62 -19.82 -15.30
CA VAL A 690 28.56 -20.03 -16.30
C VAL A 690 29.20 -20.70 -17.53
N PRO A 691 28.74 -21.89 -17.98
CA PRO A 691 29.25 -22.50 -19.20
C PRO A 691 28.80 -21.68 -20.43
N PRO A 692 29.65 -21.53 -21.46
CA PRO A 692 29.28 -20.77 -22.64
C PRO A 692 28.17 -21.48 -23.43
N VAL A 693 27.16 -20.70 -23.82
CA VAL A 693 26.06 -21.14 -24.70
C VAL A 693 26.64 -21.35 -26.11
N VAL A 694 26.55 -22.57 -26.62
CA VAL A 694 26.90 -22.91 -28.00
C VAL A 694 25.70 -22.58 -28.90
N GLU A 695 25.85 -21.62 -29.81
CA GLU A 695 24.87 -21.36 -30.88
C GLU A 695 24.73 -22.59 -31.77
N GLN A 696 23.50 -23.11 -31.90
CA GLN A 696 23.16 -24.09 -32.93
C GLN A 696 23.08 -23.38 -34.29
N GLY A 697 24.03 -23.71 -35.16
CA GLY A 697 24.11 -23.20 -36.52
C GLY A 697 22.91 -23.59 -37.38
N MET A 698 22.50 -22.63 -38.20
CA MET A 698 21.53 -22.75 -39.28
C MET A 698 21.85 -23.94 -40.21
N SER A 699 20.86 -24.81 -40.43
CA SER A 699 20.89 -25.77 -41.53
C SER A 699 20.72 -25.02 -42.87
N ARG A 700 21.57 -25.38 -43.83
CA ARG A 700 21.55 -24.90 -45.21
C ARG A 700 20.96 -26.00 -46.08
N ASP A 701 20.13 -25.61 -47.05
CA ASP A 701 19.58 -26.48 -48.08
C ASP A 701 20.62 -27.44 -48.69
N LYS A 702 20.36 -28.75 -48.59
CA LYS A 702 20.13 -29.67 -49.72
C LYS A 702 19.71 -31.05 -49.22
#